data_AF-A0A9Q9WUB7-F1
#
_entry.id   AF-A0A9Q9WUB7-F1
#
_cell.length_a   1.000
_cell.length_b   1.000
_cell.length_c   1.000
_cell.angle_alpha   90.00
_cell.angle_beta   90.00
_cell.angle_gamma   90.00
#
_symmetry.space_group_name_H-M   'P 1'
#
loop_
_entity.id
_entity.type
_entity.pdbx_description
1 polymer ?
#
loop_
_entity_poly.entity_id
_entity_poly.type
_entity_poly.pdbx_seq_one_letter_code
_entity_poly.pdbx_strand_id
1 'polypeptide(L)'
;MVSNGYFVHYFAPSDLPRIPKNVVFIIDQSSSMYDRKIEQTRLALLRILSDLGEDDHFGLITFDSEVNFWKRELLKATEENLKNAKSFVKEIRDRGATDINAAVLAGVDMIKQHPREGTASILILLTDGDPTTGETNKEKIMANVKEATGTKFPLYCLGFGYDVNFDFLTKMSLENSGVARRIYEDSDADLQLQGFYEEVAVPLLTDIQLKYPGGTNLTKTSFSLYFNGSEIVVSGQITDNSVESFTTEVIAVSKGNNVMYQDTIMTTDPSDVPPENEDFMQRLWAYLTVKQLLERQVLLKGQEKEDEKKEALKLSLKYQFVTPLTSMVVTKPQEGDVEVADKPKEGEAPPRPPAPGFSQQHHSLGLHDAAVDHLSLGVRQIPSYVRSNITWQVPTMTIPELQKGETDTLGLDLRPRHPDTVLVPVTMSAPTVHSNRFLLPVVGQSKPLCFDVPVPHKLRLLQDSASEFSMNGESLTGQNGFHQIALHYKTNHHLTINTTSIRYHDGQNQVEFLWGQEPTQHNTEGVSLILRSNEIDVTMGKIHIVILLHKEKRDMCLCPAVQTRPKDVNLTGILGEPDISYDEIQGTQTPTLKLKDQEVKTSRVMVKDYRLASAPLVGCWLVPFQAVTQRELSDLTVTQL
;
A
#
# COMPACT_ATOMS: atom_id res chain seq x y z
N MET A 1 18.39 21.17 -23.54
CA MET A 1 17.97 22.59 -23.37
C MET A 1 18.99 23.34 -22.53
N VAL A 2 19.20 24.62 -22.81
CA VAL A 2 20.14 25.49 -22.09
C VAL A 2 19.47 26.82 -21.79
N SER A 3 19.60 27.32 -20.56
CA SER A 3 19.13 28.66 -20.16
C SER A 3 19.95 29.18 -18.96
N ASN A 4 20.32 30.46 -18.98
CA ASN A 4 20.96 31.17 -17.85
C ASN A 4 22.18 30.45 -17.23
N GLY A 5 23.00 29.79 -18.06
CA GLY A 5 24.18 29.05 -17.60
C GLY A 5 23.88 27.67 -17.01
N TYR A 6 22.63 27.19 -17.10
CA TYR A 6 22.21 25.85 -16.70
C TYR A 6 21.74 25.06 -17.92
N PHE A 7 21.83 23.74 -17.83
CA PHE A 7 21.30 22.85 -18.85
C PHE A 7 20.52 21.68 -18.25
N VAL A 8 19.62 21.16 -19.06
CA VAL A 8 18.92 19.90 -18.82
C VAL A 8 18.94 19.10 -20.12
N HIS A 9 19.44 17.87 -20.02
CA HIS A 9 19.52 16.89 -21.09
C HIS A 9 18.59 15.75 -20.76
N TYR A 10 17.55 15.62 -21.59
CA TYR A 10 16.61 14.51 -21.58
C TYR A 10 17.08 13.49 -22.61
N PHE A 11 17.35 12.27 -22.16
CA PHE A 11 17.82 11.18 -23.00
C PHE A 11 16.85 10.01 -22.92
N ALA A 12 16.05 9.85 -23.99
CA ALA A 12 15.07 8.79 -24.16
C ALA A 12 15.02 8.32 -25.63
N PRO A 13 16.06 7.62 -26.12
CA PRO A 13 16.10 7.17 -27.50
C PRO A 13 14.98 6.15 -27.78
N SER A 14 14.25 6.34 -28.88
CA SER A 14 13.26 5.39 -29.39
C SER A 14 13.86 4.42 -30.41
N ASP A 15 13.09 3.39 -30.79
CA ASP A 15 13.38 2.49 -31.91
C ASP A 15 14.66 1.66 -31.80
N LEU A 16 15.15 1.46 -30.57
CA LEU A 16 16.29 0.59 -30.30
C LEU A 16 15.89 -0.87 -30.20
N PRO A 17 16.75 -1.80 -30.65
CA PRO A 17 16.50 -3.22 -30.48
C PRO A 17 16.52 -3.59 -29.00
N ARG A 18 15.52 -4.36 -28.58
CA ARG A 18 15.46 -4.96 -27.25
C ARG A 18 16.69 -5.83 -26.97
N ILE A 19 17.27 -5.66 -25.78
CA ILE A 19 18.33 -6.52 -25.25
C ILE A 19 17.67 -7.69 -24.51
N PRO A 20 17.96 -8.96 -24.83
CA PRO A 20 17.49 -10.09 -24.04
C PRO A 20 18.03 -10.00 -22.61
N LYS A 21 17.23 -10.44 -21.62
CA LYS A 21 17.61 -10.30 -20.21
C LYS A 21 17.73 -11.62 -19.47
N ASN A 22 18.62 -11.65 -18.47
CA ASN A 22 18.72 -12.68 -17.45
C ASN A 22 18.07 -12.13 -16.17
N VAL A 23 16.89 -12.62 -15.79
CA VAL A 23 16.17 -12.11 -14.61
C VAL A 23 16.03 -13.19 -13.54
N VAL A 24 16.42 -12.89 -12.31
CA VAL A 24 16.17 -13.78 -11.16
C VAL A 24 15.20 -13.10 -10.22
N PHE A 25 14.07 -13.75 -9.97
CA PHE A 25 13.10 -13.34 -8.98
C PHE A 25 13.37 -14.10 -7.67
N ILE A 26 13.60 -13.34 -6.60
CA ILE A 26 13.86 -13.84 -5.25
C ILE A 26 12.67 -13.44 -4.39
N ILE A 27 11.87 -14.42 -4.00
CA ILE A 27 10.55 -14.22 -3.43
C ILE A 27 10.52 -14.74 -2.01
N ASP A 28 10.29 -13.84 -1.07
CA ASP A 28 10.05 -14.18 0.32
C ASP A 28 8.76 -15.01 0.42
N GLN A 29 8.86 -16.15 1.10
CA GLN A 29 7.72 -17.00 1.43
C GLN A 29 7.62 -17.19 2.95
N SER A 30 8.21 -16.31 3.75
CA SER A 30 8.15 -16.34 5.20
C SER A 30 6.70 -16.29 5.72
N SER A 31 6.49 -16.69 6.97
CA SER A 31 5.14 -16.77 7.54
C SER A 31 4.45 -15.40 7.65
N SER A 32 5.17 -14.27 7.54
CA SER A 32 4.57 -12.93 7.49
C SER A 32 3.86 -12.65 6.17
N MET A 33 4.20 -13.35 5.10
CA MET A 33 3.59 -13.23 3.77
C MET A 33 2.17 -13.83 3.70
N TYR A 34 1.60 -14.30 4.80
CA TYR A 34 0.30 -14.97 4.87
C TYR A 34 -0.85 -14.18 4.21
N ASP A 35 -1.93 -14.90 3.90
CA ASP A 35 -3.15 -14.39 3.26
C ASP A 35 -2.89 -13.63 1.96
N ARG A 36 -3.24 -12.33 1.92
CA ARG A 36 -3.28 -11.53 0.67
C ARG A 36 -1.90 -11.32 0.07
N LYS A 37 -0.84 -11.18 0.89
CA LYS A 37 0.51 -10.88 0.39
C LYS A 37 1.04 -12.00 -0.50
N ILE A 38 0.95 -13.26 -0.09
CA ILE A 38 1.39 -14.39 -0.90
C ILE A 38 0.44 -14.65 -2.08
N GLU A 39 -0.87 -14.41 -1.94
CA GLU A 39 -1.82 -14.48 -3.06
C GLU A 39 -1.50 -13.47 -4.16
N GLN A 40 -1.30 -12.20 -3.79
CA GLN A 40 -0.98 -11.11 -4.71
C GLN A 40 0.40 -11.28 -5.35
N THR A 41 1.37 -11.75 -4.56
CA THR A 41 2.70 -12.10 -5.07
C THR A 41 2.62 -13.19 -6.15
N ARG A 42 1.85 -14.26 -5.91
CA ARG A 42 1.63 -15.31 -6.92
C ARG A 42 0.94 -14.77 -8.16
N LEU A 43 -0.12 -13.97 -8.00
CA LEU A 43 -0.84 -13.36 -9.13
C LEU A 43 0.08 -12.49 -9.99
N ALA A 44 0.87 -11.61 -9.36
CA ALA A 44 1.85 -10.77 -10.06
C ALA A 44 2.90 -11.61 -10.80
N LEU A 45 3.48 -12.62 -10.15
CA LEU A 45 4.47 -13.51 -10.77
C LEU A 45 3.90 -14.27 -11.98
N LEU A 46 2.64 -14.73 -11.91
CA LEU A 46 2.00 -15.41 -13.03
C LEU A 46 1.82 -14.49 -14.25
N ARG A 47 1.53 -13.20 -14.02
CA ARG A 47 1.46 -12.18 -15.08
C ARG A 47 2.84 -11.86 -15.63
N ILE A 48 3.80 -11.55 -14.77
CA ILE A 48 5.19 -11.27 -15.13
C ILE A 48 5.81 -12.40 -15.97
N LEU A 49 5.58 -13.67 -15.59
CA LEU A 49 6.05 -14.83 -16.37
C LEU A 49 5.39 -14.93 -17.75
N SER A 50 4.22 -14.35 -17.94
CA SER A 50 3.55 -14.27 -19.25
C SER A 50 4.14 -13.18 -20.15
N ASP A 51 4.79 -12.17 -19.55
CA ASP A 51 5.37 -11.02 -20.25
C ASP A 51 6.87 -11.20 -20.58
N LEU A 52 7.47 -12.31 -20.16
CA LEU A 52 8.84 -12.65 -20.52
C LEU A 52 8.98 -12.86 -22.03
N GLY A 53 9.98 -12.23 -22.63
CA GLY A 53 10.28 -12.43 -24.04
C GLY A 53 10.93 -13.80 -24.28
N GLU A 54 10.68 -14.41 -25.43
CA GLU A 54 11.16 -15.78 -25.74
C GLU A 54 12.68 -15.95 -25.61
N ASP A 55 13.46 -14.88 -25.87
CA ASP A 55 14.92 -14.87 -25.76
C ASP A 55 15.45 -14.59 -24.34
N ASP A 56 14.57 -14.29 -23.40
CA ASP A 56 14.95 -14.07 -22.00
C ASP A 56 15.31 -15.39 -21.32
N HIS A 57 16.15 -15.27 -20.30
CA HIS A 57 16.44 -16.34 -19.38
C HIS A 57 16.01 -15.92 -17.99
N PHE A 58 15.43 -16.85 -17.23
CA PHE A 58 14.90 -16.52 -15.92
C PHE A 58 15.17 -17.60 -14.88
N GLY A 59 15.18 -17.17 -13.64
CA GLY A 59 15.28 -17.99 -12.44
C GLY A 59 14.23 -17.57 -11.42
N LEU A 60 13.72 -18.55 -10.67
CA LEU A 60 12.81 -18.35 -9.55
C LEU A 60 13.43 -18.98 -8.31
N ILE A 61 13.63 -18.16 -7.30
CA ILE A 61 14.10 -18.54 -5.98
C ILE A 61 13.01 -18.13 -5.00
N THR A 62 12.56 -19.05 -4.16
CA THR A 62 11.78 -18.70 -2.97
C THR A 62 12.62 -18.92 -1.74
N PHE A 63 12.41 -18.12 -0.71
CA PHE A 63 13.20 -18.25 0.50
C PHE A 63 12.37 -18.02 1.76
N ASP A 64 12.71 -18.81 2.77
CA ASP A 64 12.24 -18.66 4.13
C ASP A 64 13.45 -18.78 5.08
N SER A 65 13.50 -19.81 5.92
CA SER A 65 14.74 -20.26 6.57
C SER A 65 15.69 -21.00 5.63
N GLU A 66 15.19 -21.47 4.49
CA GLU A 66 15.92 -22.20 3.46
C GLU A 66 15.74 -21.53 2.11
N VAL A 67 16.74 -21.67 1.24
CA VAL A 67 16.68 -21.19 -0.15
C VAL A 67 16.20 -22.32 -1.06
N ASN A 68 15.06 -22.11 -1.70
CA ASN A 68 14.41 -23.07 -2.58
C ASN A 68 14.50 -22.58 -4.03
N PHE A 69 14.91 -23.48 -4.92
CA PHE A 69 15.09 -23.17 -6.33
C PHE A 69 14.02 -23.88 -7.15
N TRP A 70 13.34 -23.16 -8.04
CA TRP A 70 12.58 -23.83 -9.10
C TRP A 70 13.52 -24.68 -9.98
N LYS A 71 14.64 -24.07 -10.38
CA LYS A 71 15.77 -24.67 -11.10
C LYS A 71 17.07 -24.03 -10.63
N ARG A 72 18.16 -24.80 -10.64
CA ARG A 72 19.48 -24.33 -10.17
C ARG A 72 20.18 -23.40 -11.16
N GLU A 73 19.73 -23.37 -12.40
CA GLU A 73 20.30 -22.58 -13.49
C GLU A 73 19.23 -21.72 -14.15
N LEU A 74 19.67 -20.67 -14.85
CA LEU A 74 18.80 -19.82 -15.66
C LEU A 74 18.33 -20.58 -16.90
N LEU A 75 17.01 -20.69 -17.07
CA LEU A 75 16.41 -21.34 -18.23
C LEU A 75 15.81 -20.33 -19.20
N LYS A 76 15.87 -20.64 -20.49
CA LYS A 76 15.23 -19.85 -21.55
C LYS A 76 13.71 -19.85 -21.34
N ALA A 77 13.05 -18.73 -21.59
CA ALA A 77 11.61 -18.54 -21.50
C ALA A 77 10.82 -19.23 -22.63
N THR A 78 11.01 -20.55 -22.78
CA THR A 78 10.19 -21.38 -23.68
C THR A 78 8.82 -21.63 -23.07
N GLU A 79 7.81 -21.92 -23.90
CA GLU A 79 6.45 -22.23 -23.43
C GLU A 79 6.42 -23.34 -22.36
N GLU A 80 7.23 -24.40 -22.54
CA GLU A 80 7.36 -25.49 -21.59
C GLU A 80 7.94 -25.02 -20.25
N ASN A 81 9.03 -24.25 -20.29
CA ASN A 81 9.67 -23.72 -19.09
C ASN A 81 8.76 -22.74 -18.35
N LEU A 82 8.06 -21.86 -19.08
CA LEU A 82 7.09 -20.92 -18.52
C LEU A 82 5.91 -21.65 -17.87
N LYS A 83 5.39 -22.71 -18.50
CA LYS A 83 4.33 -23.55 -17.92
C LYS A 83 4.79 -24.21 -16.62
N ASN A 84 5.99 -24.79 -16.62
CA ASN A 84 6.56 -25.44 -15.44
C ASN A 84 6.86 -24.44 -14.31
N ALA A 85 7.33 -23.24 -14.64
CA ALA A 85 7.54 -22.16 -13.69
C ALA A 85 6.23 -21.66 -13.08
N LYS A 86 5.18 -21.46 -13.90
CA LYS A 86 3.85 -21.08 -13.43
C LYS A 86 3.27 -22.12 -12.46
N SER A 87 3.49 -23.42 -12.72
CA SER A 87 3.12 -24.48 -11.77
C SER A 87 3.88 -24.36 -10.45
N PHE A 88 5.19 -24.08 -10.48
CA PHE A 88 5.98 -23.85 -9.28
C PHE A 88 5.46 -22.64 -8.48
N VAL A 89 5.16 -21.52 -9.16
CA VAL A 89 4.61 -20.30 -8.53
C VAL A 89 3.29 -20.57 -7.82
N LYS A 90 2.39 -21.38 -8.41
CA LYS A 90 1.10 -21.71 -7.80
C LYS A 90 1.23 -22.43 -6.46
N GLU A 91 2.30 -23.20 -6.27
CA GLU A 91 2.58 -23.98 -5.07
C GLU A 91 3.35 -23.22 -3.99
N ILE A 92 3.72 -21.96 -4.22
CA ILE A 92 4.35 -21.12 -3.20
C ILE A 92 3.35 -20.90 -2.05
N ARG A 93 3.80 -21.13 -0.82
CA ARG A 93 3.03 -20.96 0.42
C ARG A 93 3.88 -20.26 1.47
N ASP A 94 3.24 -19.44 2.28
CA ASP A 94 3.85 -18.81 3.43
C ASP A 94 4.24 -19.85 4.49
N ARG A 95 5.49 -19.80 4.96
CA ARG A 95 6.05 -20.64 6.01
C ARG A 95 7.43 -20.16 6.44
N GLY A 96 7.85 -20.52 7.65
CA GLY A 96 9.24 -20.35 8.09
C GLY A 96 9.63 -18.91 8.42
N ALA A 97 10.94 -18.69 8.55
CA ALA A 97 11.58 -17.42 8.88
C ALA A 97 12.09 -16.72 7.60
N THR A 98 13.07 -15.81 7.71
CA THR A 98 13.50 -14.94 6.60
C THR A 98 15.04 -14.85 6.53
N ASP A 99 15.67 -15.54 5.57
CA ASP A 99 17.12 -15.46 5.27
C ASP A 99 17.40 -14.72 3.96
N ILE A 100 17.33 -13.38 4.03
CA ILE A 100 17.59 -12.51 2.87
C ILE A 100 19.02 -12.70 2.33
N ASN A 101 19.99 -12.90 3.23
CA ASN A 101 21.40 -13.00 2.84
C ASN A 101 21.65 -14.20 1.94
N ALA A 102 21.23 -15.40 2.37
CA ALA A 102 21.42 -16.61 1.58
C ALA A 102 20.66 -16.53 0.25
N ALA A 103 19.45 -15.98 0.26
CA ALA A 103 18.60 -15.88 -0.92
C ALA A 103 19.19 -14.95 -2.00
N VAL A 104 19.65 -13.75 -1.60
CA VAL A 104 20.25 -12.78 -2.53
C VAL A 104 21.57 -13.31 -3.09
N LEU A 105 22.43 -13.90 -2.25
CA LEU A 105 23.68 -14.51 -2.72
C LEU A 105 23.43 -15.65 -3.71
N ALA A 106 22.42 -16.49 -3.46
CA ALA A 106 22.04 -17.55 -4.38
C ALA A 106 21.57 -17.02 -5.76
N GLY A 107 20.81 -15.92 -5.77
CA GLY A 107 20.38 -15.30 -7.02
C GLY A 107 21.54 -14.65 -7.80
N VAL A 108 22.48 -14.03 -7.09
CA VAL A 108 23.73 -13.52 -7.67
C VAL A 108 24.56 -14.64 -8.29
N ASP A 109 24.73 -15.75 -7.57
CA ASP A 109 25.48 -16.92 -8.04
C ASP A 109 24.82 -17.53 -9.28
N MET A 110 23.49 -17.62 -9.31
CA MET A 110 22.74 -18.13 -10.46
C MET A 110 23.02 -17.32 -11.74
N ILE A 111 23.11 -15.99 -11.64
CA ILE A 111 23.48 -15.11 -12.75
C ILE A 111 24.96 -15.30 -13.13
N LYS A 112 25.85 -15.35 -12.14
CA LYS A 112 27.31 -15.42 -12.36
C LYS A 112 27.80 -16.72 -12.97
N GLN A 113 27.12 -17.84 -12.71
CA GLN A 113 27.55 -19.15 -13.22
C GLN A 113 27.47 -19.26 -14.75
N HIS A 114 26.58 -18.50 -15.38
CA HIS A 114 26.35 -18.56 -16.83
C HIS A 114 26.33 -17.16 -17.44
N PRO A 115 27.48 -16.46 -17.49
CA PRO A 115 27.56 -15.15 -18.10
C PRO A 115 27.20 -15.26 -19.59
N ARG A 116 26.26 -14.43 -20.03
CA ARG A 116 25.80 -14.39 -21.41
C ARG A 116 26.10 -13.02 -21.99
N GLU A 117 26.98 -12.98 -22.99
CA GLU A 117 27.29 -11.74 -23.68
C GLU A 117 26.05 -11.19 -24.41
N GLY A 118 25.96 -9.87 -24.52
CA GLY A 118 24.84 -9.21 -25.19
C GLY A 118 23.50 -9.32 -24.46
N THR A 119 23.50 -9.68 -23.17
CA THR A 119 22.30 -9.73 -22.34
C THR A 119 22.40 -8.78 -21.14
N ALA A 120 21.25 -8.28 -20.67
CA ALA A 120 21.16 -7.49 -19.45
C ALA A 120 20.77 -8.39 -18.27
N SER A 121 21.53 -8.38 -17.18
CA SER A 121 21.17 -9.14 -15.98
C SER A 121 20.42 -8.27 -14.98
N ILE A 122 19.41 -8.82 -14.30
CA ILE A 122 18.56 -8.12 -13.34
C ILE A 122 18.24 -9.04 -12.17
N LEU A 123 18.36 -8.54 -10.94
CA LEU A 123 17.94 -9.21 -9.72
C LEU A 123 16.76 -8.48 -9.10
N ILE A 124 15.68 -9.20 -8.76
CA ILE A 124 14.49 -8.63 -8.13
C ILE A 124 14.22 -9.40 -6.84
N LEU A 125 14.37 -8.73 -5.70
CA LEU A 125 14.01 -9.24 -4.38
C LEU A 125 12.63 -8.70 -3.99
N LEU A 126 11.74 -9.54 -3.51
CA LEU A 126 10.48 -9.17 -2.85
C LEU A 126 10.46 -9.74 -1.44
N THR A 127 10.23 -8.89 -0.44
CA THR A 127 10.13 -9.29 0.98
C THR A 127 9.22 -8.36 1.75
N ASP A 128 8.51 -8.89 2.76
CA ASP A 128 7.65 -8.14 3.66
C ASP A 128 8.23 -8.00 5.08
N GLY A 129 9.42 -8.57 5.32
CA GLY A 129 10.00 -8.69 6.65
C GLY A 129 11.50 -8.41 6.70
N ASP A 130 11.98 -8.20 7.92
CA ASP A 130 13.40 -8.11 8.21
C ASP A 130 14.08 -9.50 8.22
N PRO A 131 15.40 -9.59 8.00
CA PRO A 131 16.11 -10.86 8.11
C PRO A 131 16.07 -11.39 9.55
N THR A 132 15.61 -12.64 9.74
CA THR A 132 15.36 -13.26 11.06
C THR A 132 16.17 -14.54 11.31
N THR A 133 16.71 -15.18 10.27
CA THR A 133 17.60 -16.35 10.39
C THR A 133 18.77 -16.23 9.41
N GLY A 134 19.77 -17.09 9.57
CA GLY A 134 21.03 -16.97 8.85
C GLY A 134 21.83 -15.76 9.32
N GLU A 135 22.28 -14.92 8.38
CA GLU A 135 22.89 -13.63 8.69
C GLU A 135 21.79 -12.57 8.86
N THR A 136 21.72 -11.96 10.05
CA THR A 136 20.68 -10.98 10.40
C THR A 136 21.24 -9.56 10.57
N ASN A 137 22.57 -9.40 10.57
CA ASN A 137 23.20 -8.08 10.63
C ASN A 137 23.10 -7.38 9.27
N LYS A 138 22.17 -6.41 9.16
CA LYS A 138 21.86 -5.65 7.94
C LYS A 138 23.10 -5.08 7.24
N GLU A 139 24.05 -4.51 7.99
CA GLU A 139 25.29 -3.98 7.42
C GLU A 139 26.16 -5.06 6.78
N LYS A 140 26.26 -6.24 7.41
CA LYS A 140 26.99 -7.38 6.88
C LYS A 140 26.30 -7.98 5.67
N ILE A 141 24.97 -8.06 5.66
CA ILE A 141 24.20 -8.50 4.48
C ILE A 141 24.49 -7.58 3.30
N MET A 142 24.39 -6.26 3.49
CA MET A 142 24.68 -5.29 2.42
C MET A 142 26.12 -5.44 1.89
N ALA A 143 27.10 -5.62 2.78
CA ALA A 143 28.49 -5.87 2.39
C ALA A 143 28.66 -7.16 1.58
N ASN A 144 28.07 -8.28 2.04
CA ASN A 144 28.11 -9.56 1.34
C ASN A 144 27.49 -9.45 -0.06
N VAL A 145 26.31 -8.82 -0.16
CA VAL A 145 25.59 -8.64 -1.43
C VAL A 145 26.40 -7.78 -2.40
N LYS A 146 26.97 -6.67 -1.92
CA LYS A 146 27.80 -5.76 -2.74
C LYS A 146 29.07 -6.44 -3.25
N GLU A 147 29.74 -7.23 -2.40
CA GLU A 147 30.89 -8.05 -2.80
C GLU A 147 30.48 -9.08 -3.85
N ALA A 148 29.35 -9.75 -3.63
CA ALA A 148 28.85 -10.80 -4.52
C ALA A 148 28.39 -10.25 -5.86
N THR A 149 27.66 -9.15 -5.96
CA THR A 149 27.25 -8.58 -7.26
C THR A 149 28.43 -7.95 -8.01
N GLY A 150 29.39 -7.39 -7.28
CA GLY A 150 30.45 -6.54 -7.85
C GLY A 150 29.89 -5.36 -8.64
N THR A 151 28.66 -4.92 -8.33
CA THR A 151 27.93 -3.83 -9.02
C THR A 151 27.73 -4.00 -10.53
N LYS A 152 27.78 -5.23 -11.04
CA LYS A 152 27.68 -5.53 -12.48
C LYS A 152 26.25 -5.50 -13.04
N PHE A 153 25.25 -5.67 -12.18
CA PHE A 153 23.85 -5.68 -12.55
C PHE A 153 22.99 -5.13 -11.41
N PRO A 154 21.84 -4.50 -11.71
CA PRO A 154 20.97 -3.92 -10.71
C PRO A 154 20.31 -4.97 -9.80
N LEU A 155 20.25 -4.65 -8.51
CA LEU A 155 19.38 -5.31 -7.53
C LEU A 155 18.22 -4.38 -7.17
N TYR A 156 17.02 -4.73 -7.61
CA TYR A 156 15.79 -4.08 -7.21
C TYR A 156 15.19 -4.76 -5.98
N CYS A 157 14.85 -3.98 -4.96
CA CYS A 157 14.24 -4.49 -3.73
C CYS A 157 12.81 -3.97 -3.59
N LEU A 158 11.85 -4.87 -3.56
CA LEU A 158 10.43 -4.59 -3.38
C LEU A 158 10.07 -4.90 -1.93
N GLY A 159 9.76 -3.85 -1.17
CA GLY A 159 9.33 -3.96 0.22
C GLY A 159 7.81 -4.02 0.28
N PHE A 160 7.25 -5.19 0.60
CA PHE A 160 5.81 -5.38 0.68
C PHE A 160 5.31 -5.00 2.07
N GLY A 161 4.50 -3.95 2.16
CA GLY A 161 3.94 -3.48 3.42
C GLY A 161 4.87 -2.54 4.17
N TYR A 162 4.64 -2.43 5.48
CA TYR A 162 5.39 -1.54 6.38
C TYR A 162 6.26 -2.27 7.41
N ASP A 163 6.17 -3.60 7.46
CA ASP A 163 6.86 -4.42 8.46
C ASP A 163 8.35 -4.66 8.13
N VAL A 164 8.77 -4.37 6.90
CA VAL A 164 10.17 -4.42 6.48
C VAL A 164 10.90 -3.09 6.72
N ASN A 165 12.15 -3.16 7.18
CA ASN A 165 13.04 -2.01 7.23
C ASN A 165 13.38 -1.52 5.82
N PHE A 166 12.61 -0.56 5.33
CA PHE A 166 12.74 -0.07 3.98
C PHE A 166 14.03 0.74 3.74
N ASP A 167 14.55 1.41 4.77
CA ASP A 167 15.86 2.07 4.70
C ASP A 167 16.98 1.06 4.39
N PHE A 168 16.90 -0.14 4.97
CA PHE A 168 17.82 -1.25 4.68
C PHE A 168 17.71 -1.73 3.23
N LEU A 169 16.48 -1.95 2.73
CA LEU A 169 16.27 -2.33 1.33
C LEU A 169 16.75 -1.23 0.37
N THR A 170 16.47 0.04 0.68
CA THR A 170 16.88 1.20 -0.10
C THR A 170 18.39 1.29 -0.21
N LYS A 171 19.12 1.16 0.92
CA LYS A 171 20.58 1.14 0.92
C LYS A 171 21.12 -0.01 0.08
N MET A 172 20.60 -1.22 0.29
CA MET A 172 21.06 -2.40 -0.44
C MET A 172 20.87 -2.25 -1.95
N SER A 173 19.71 -1.75 -2.42
CA SER A 173 19.48 -1.51 -3.85
C SER A 173 20.40 -0.43 -4.41
N LEU A 174 20.55 0.71 -3.71
CA LEU A 174 21.38 1.83 -4.17
C LEU A 174 22.86 1.46 -4.29
N GLU A 175 23.39 0.65 -3.35
CA GLU A 175 24.77 0.13 -3.44
C GLU A 175 25.00 -0.81 -4.62
N ASN A 176 23.91 -1.32 -5.22
CA ASN A 176 23.93 -2.31 -6.29
C ASN A 176 23.23 -1.79 -7.56
N SER A 177 23.32 -0.48 -7.85
CA SER A 177 22.80 0.15 -9.07
C SER A 177 21.29 -0.02 -9.33
N GLY A 178 20.52 -0.44 -8.33
CA GLY A 178 19.08 -0.60 -8.41
C GLY A 178 18.32 0.46 -7.60
N VAL A 179 17.03 0.23 -7.42
CA VAL A 179 16.11 1.07 -6.66
C VAL A 179 15.25 0.18 -5.76
N ALA A 180 14.93 0.66 -4.57
CA ALA A 180 13.92 0.04 -3.73
C ALA A 180 12.55 0.67 -3.98
N ARG A 181 11.49 -0.14 -4.01
CA ARG A 181 10.12 0.33 -4.14
C ARG A 181 9.24 -0.31 -3.08
N ARG A 182 8.39 0.49 -2.44
CA ARG A 182 7.38 -0.02 -1.53
C ARG A 182 6.17 -0.50 -2.33
N ILE A 183 5.66 -1.66 -1.95
CA ILE A 183 4.40 -2.21 -2.41
C ILE A 183 3.42 -2.10 -1.25
N TYR A 184 2.34 -1.35 -1.44
CA TYR A 184 1.36 -1.12 -0.38
C TYR A 184 0.41 -2.31 -0.26
N GLU A 185 0.10 -2.73 0.96
CA GLU A 185 -0.83 -3.82 1.28
C GLU A 185 -2.29 -3.40 1.02
N ASP A 186 -2.67 -3.28 -0.24
CA ASP A 186 -4.03 -2.99 -0.70
C ASP A 186 -4.46 -3.96 -1.82
N SER A 187 -5.71 -3.90 -2.29
CA SER A 187 -6.24 -4.84 -3.30
C SER A 187 -5.48 -4.82 -4.63
N ASP A 188 -4.79 -3.72 -4.93
CA ASP A 188 -4.02 -3.51 -6.16
C ASP A 188 -2.53 -3.88 -6.04
N ALA A 189 -2.06 -4.49 -4.94
CA ALA A 189 -0.65 -4.80 -4.76
C ALA A 189 -0.08 -5.70 -5.88
N ASP A 190 -0.90 -6.60 -6.45
CA ASP A 190 -0.51 -7.38 -7.62
C ASP A 190 -0.27 -6.52 -8.88
N LEU A 191 -1.03 -5.42 -9.03
CA LEU A 191 -0.84 -4.44 -10.09
C LEU A 191 0.37 -3.53 -9.82
N GLN A 192 0.62 -3.16 -8.56
CA GLN A 192 1.82 -2.39 -8.19
C GLN A 192 3.10 -3.17 -8.51
N LEU A 193 3.13 -4.48 -8.20
CA LEU A 193 4.23 -5.39 -8.55
C LEU A 193 4.41 -5.51 -10.07
N GLN A 194 3.31 -5.68 -10.80
CA GLN A 194 3.33 -5.75 -12.26
C GLN A 194 3.83 -4.43 -12.88
N GLY A 195 3.30 -3.29 -12.46
CA GLY A 195 3.70 -1.97 -12.96
C GLY A 195 5.18 -1.68 -12.70
N PHE A 196 5.71 -2.08 -11.53
CA PHE A 196 7.15 -2.03 -11.31
C PHE A 196 7.93 -2.88 -12.32
N TYR A 197 7.49 -4.11 -12.57
CA TYR A 197 8.17 -4.97 -13.53
C TYR A 197 8.15 -4.39 -14.94
N GLU A 198 7.03 -3.82 -15.39
CA GLU A 198 6.88 -3.18 -16.70
C GLU A 198 7.93 -2.07 -16.92
N GLU A 199 8.25 -1.28 -15.89
CA GLU A 199 9.30 -0.25 -15.94
C GLU A 199 10.72 -0.81 -16.20
N VAL A 200 10.98 -2.05 -15.79
CA VAL A 200 12.31 -2.70 -15.91
C VAL A 200 12.31 -3.90 -16.87
N ALA A 201 11.20 -4.14 -17.57
CA ALA A 201 11.00 -5.37 -18.37
C ALA A 201 11.79 -5.36 -19.69
N VAL A 202 12.02 -4.18 -20.28
CA VAL A 202 12.54 -4.05 -21.65
C VAL A 202 13.79 -3.18 -21.67
N PRO A 203 14.98 -3.75 -21.37
CA PRO A 203 16.24 -3.01 -21.47
C PRO A 203 16.61 -2.77 -22.94
N LEU A 204 17.06 -1.55 -23.25
CA LEU A 204 17.44 -1.11 -24.60
C LEU A 204 18.92 -0.73 -24.71
N LEU A 205 19.52 -0.23 -23.62
CA LEU A 205 20.94 0.10 -23.54
C LEU A 205 21.56 -0.38 -22.23
N THR A 206 22.86 -0.69 -22.27
CA THR A 206 23.72 -0.92 -21.11
C THR A 206 24.89 0.07 -21.10
N ASP A 207 25.58 0.21 -19.97
CA ASP A 207 26.83 0.98 -19.82
C ASP A 207 26.76 2.42 -20.36
N ILE A 208 25.69 3.13 -20.00
CA ILE A 208 25.42 4.48 -20.48
C ILE A 208 26.31 5.48 -19.74
N GLN A 209 27.08 6.25 -20.50
CA GLN A 209 27.90 7.37 -20.02
C GLN A 209 27.55 8.64 -20.78
N LEU A 210 27.11 9.67 -20.06
CA LEU A 210 26.84 10.99 -20.60
C LEU A 210 27.98 11.93 -20.24
N LYS A 211 28.67 12.46 -21.24
CA LYS A 211 29.81 13.37 -21.10
C LYS A 211 29.41 14.77 -21.51
N TYR A 212 29.88 15.73 -20.72
CA TYR A 212 29.57 17.15 -20.88
C TYR A 212 30.85 17.98 -20.82
N PRO A 213 31.66 18.04 -21.88
CA PRO A 213 32.78 18.97 -21.96
C PRO A 213 32.29 20.41 -21.74
N GLY A 214 32.88 21.12 -20.78
CA GLY A 214 32.43 22.46 -20.36
C GLY A 214 31.26 22.47 -19.38
N GLY A 215 30.81 21.32 -18.87
CA GLY A 215 29.84 21.22 -17.79
C GLY A 215 30.48 21.13 -16.40
N THR A 216 29.82 21.70 -15.39
CA THR A 216 30.20 21.61 -13.97
C THR A 216 28.97 21.40 -13.09
N ASN A 217 29.15 20.98 -11.83
CA ASN A 217 28.07 20.69 -10.88
C ASN A 217 26.99 19.75 -11.47
N LEU A 218 27.44 18.68 -12.12
CA LEU A 218 26.58 17.74 -12.84
C LEU A 218 25.85 16.80 -11.87
N THR A 219 24.59 16.51 -12.17
CA THR A 219 23.89 15.35 -11.62
C THR A 219 24.50 14.05 -12.16
N LYS A 220 24.12 12.89 -11.60
CA LYS A 220 24.55 11.55 -12.07
C LYS A 220 24.59 11.44 -13.60
N THR A 221 25.75 11.03 -14.13
CA THR A 221 26.03 10.96 -15.57
C THR A 221 26.30 9.55 -16.10
N SER A 222 26.29 8.54 -15.22
CA SER A 222 26.55 7.14 -15.57
C SER A 222 25.41 6.25 -15.09
N PHE A 223 24.90 5.40 -15.97
CA PHE A 223 23.73 4.55 -15.73
C PHE A 223 23.99 3.15 -16.28
N SER A 224 23.64 2.12 -15.51
CA SER A 224 23.91 0.72 -15.90
C SER A 224 22.96 0.22 -16.98
N LEU A 225 21.68 0.64 -16.93
CA LEU A 225 20.63 0.23 -17.86
C LEU A 225 19.72 1.41 -18.21
N TYR A 226 19.18 1.35 -19.42
CA TYR A 226 18.09 2.19 -19.90
C TYR A 226 16.95 1.29 -20.39
N PHE A 227 15.72 1.57 -19.96
CA PHE A 227 14.55 0.77 -20.27
C PHE A 227 13.60 1.50 -21.21
N ASN A 228 12.88 0.74 -22.03
CA ASN A 228 11.84 1.28 -22.91
C ASN A 228 10.77 2.01 -22.08
N GLY A 229 10.35 3.20 -22.52
CA GLY A 229 9.39 4.04 -21.80
C GLY A 229 9.96 4.79 -20.60
N SER A 230 11.24 4.58 -20.25
CA SER A 230 11.94 5.38 -19.24
C SER A 230 12.69 6.56 -19.86
N GLU A 231 13.21 7.43 -19.00
CA GLU A 231 13.99 8.61 -19.39
C GLU A 231 15.19 8.78 -18.45
N ILE A 232 16.35 9.11 -19.03
CA ILE A 232 17.52 9.58 -18.28
C ILE A 232 17.52 11.11 -18.33
N VAL A 233 17.56 11.73 -17.16
CA VAL A 233 17.65 13.19 -17.04
C VAL A 233 18.96 13.57 -16.37
N VAL A 234 19.75 14.39 -17.07
CA VAL A 234 20.98 14.96 -16.53
C VAL A 234 20.91 16.47 -16.58
N SER A 235 21.32 17.12 -15.49
CA SER A 235 21.36 18.56 -15.39
C SER A 235 22.69 19.03 -14.80
N GLY A 236 23.07 20.26 -15.12
CA GLY A 236 24.30 20.85 -14.65
C GLY A 236 24.41 22.33 -14.99
N GLN A 237 25.55 22.90 -14.65
CA GLN A 237 25.95 24.26 -14.99
C GLN A 237 26.94 24.24 -16.15
N ILE A 238 26.94 25.30 -16.96
CA ILE A 238 27.88 25.51 -18.06
C ILE A 238 28.99 26.44 -17.59
N THR A 239 30.24 26.01 -17.77
CA THR A 239 31.42 26.80 -17.43
C THR A 239 31.48 28.07 -18.30
N ASP A 240 31.79 29.20 -17.67
CA ASP A 240 31.93 30.52 -18.31
C ASP A 240 30.72 31.00 -19.15
N ASN A 241 29.54 30.38 -18.97
CA ASN A 241 28.33 30.61 -19.76
C ASN A 241 28.53 30.52 -21.29
N SER A 242 29.60 29.85 -21.74
CA SER A 242 29.92 29.70 -23.16
C SER A 242 29.12 28.57 -23.78
N VAL A 243 27.89 28.88 -24.20
CA VAL A 243 27.00 27.92 -24.85
C VAL A 243 27.56 27.46 -26.20
N GLU A 244 28.35 28.29 -26.88
CA GLU A 244 28.97 27.98 -28.18
C GLU A 244 29.96 26.82 -28.13
N SER A 245 30.62 26.60 -26.98
CA SER A 245 31.59 25.52 -26.77
C SER A 245 31.06 24.32 -26.01
N PHE A 246 29.83 24.40 -25.48
CA PHE A 246 29.22 23.31 -24.74
C PHE A 246 28.88 22.17 -25.72
N THR A 247 29.15 20.93 -25.34
CA THR A 247 28.85 19.76 -26.18
C THR A 247 28.31 18.63 -25.31
N THR A 248 27.53 17.74 -25.91
CA THR A 248 26.99 16.56 -25.24
C THR A 248 27.39 15.32 -26.03
N GLU A 249 27.87 14.31 -25.32
CA GLU A 249 28.23 13.02 -25.90
C GLU A 249 27.63 11.92 -25.01
N VAL A 250 26.81 11.05 -25.60
CA VAL A 250 26.28 9.85 -24.91
C VAL A 250 26.89 8.62 -25.54
N ILE A 251 27.58 7.82 -24.74
CA ILE A 251 28.14 6.54 -25.13
C ILE A 251 27.35 5.46 -24.40
N ALA A 252 26.87 4.45 -25.13
CA ALA A 252 26.16 3.32 -24.55
C ALA A 252 26.40 2.06 -25.38
N VAL A 253 25.96 0.92 -24.87
CA VAL A 253 25.99 -0.36 -25.60
C VAL A 253 24.57 -0.81 -25.92
N SER A 254 24.30 -1.10 -27.19
CA SER A 254 23.04 -1.68 -27.66
C SER A 254 23.31 -3.01 -28.35
N LYS A 255 22.74 -4.11 -27.83
CA LYS A 255 22.92 -5.48 -28.35
C LYS A 255 24.39 -5.83 -28.65
N GLY A 256 25.30 -5.46 -27.75
CA GLY A 256 26.74 -5.71 -27.87
C GLY A 256 27.52 -4.75 -28.77
N ASN A 257 26.87 -3.77 -29.40
CA ASN A 257 27.52 -2.74 -30.20
C ASN A 257 27.56 -1.40 -29.46
N ASN A 258 28.68 -0.69 -29.55
CA ASN A 258 28.77 0.68 -29.04
C ASN A 258 27.91 1.60 -29.91
N VAL A 259 27.03 2.36 -29.28
CA VAL A 259 26.26 3.44 -29.89
C VAL A 259 26.72 4.76 -29.29
N MET A 260 26.79 5.78 -30.13
CA MET A 260 27.17 7.12 -29.74
C MET A 260 26.13 8.10 -30.24
N TYR A 261 25.64 8.95 -29.35
CA TYR A 261 24.78 10.08 -29.67
C TYR A 261 25.53 11.36 -29.39
N GLN A 262 25.50 12.26 -30.37
CA GLN A 262 25.98 13.62 -30.23
C GLN A 262 24.84 14.53 -30.64
N ASP A 263 24.50 15.47 -29.78
CA ASP A 263 23.46 16.44 -30.07
C ASP A 263 24.06 17.83 -30.23
N THR A 264 23.59 18.54 -31.25
CA THR A 264 23.88 19.96 -31.43
C THR A 264 22.91 20.76 -30.58
N ILE A 265 23.45 21.57 -29.66
CA ILE A 265 22.63 22.35 -28.74
C ILE A 265 21.72 23.27 -29.54
N MET A 266 20.42 23.00 -29.51
CA MET A 266 19.43 24.00 -29.88
C MET A 266 19.34 25.01 -28.75
N THR A 267 19.98 26.17 -28.93
CA THR A 267 19.70 27.34 -28.10
C THR A 267 18.31 27.82 -28.46
N THR A 268 17.32 27.50 -27.63
CA THR A 268 16.08 28.29 -27.62
C THR A 268 16.45 29.72 -27.28
N ASP A 269 16.09 30.67 -28.15
CA ASP A 269 16.25 32.09 -27.88
C ASP A 269 15.56 32.38 -26.54
N PRO A 270 16.21 33.06 -25.57
CA PRO A 270 15.58 33.47 -24.31
C PRO A 270 14.22 34.15 -24.52
N SER A 271 14.01 34.78 -25.68
CA SER A 271 12.77 35.43 -26.12
C SER A 271 11.57 34.48 -26.26
N ASP A 272 11.80 33.17 -26.50
CA ASP A 272 10.76 32.15 -26.69
C ASP A 272 10.36 31.45 -25.38
N VAL A 273 11.06 31.74 -24.28
CA VAL A 273 10.76 31.19 -22.96
C VAL A 273 9.88 32.19 -22.22
N PRO A 274 8.64 31.82 -21.83
CA PRO A 274 7.81 32.68 -20.99
C PRO A 274 8.58 33.15 -19.75
N PRO A 275 8.40 34.40 -19.27
CA PRO A 275 9.14 34.94 -18.12
C PRO A 275 9.05 34.07 -16.85
N GLU A 276 7.94 33.35 -16.71
CA GLU A 276 7.68 32.35 -15.66
C GLU A 276 8.63 31.13 -15.67
N ASN A 277 9.34 30.90 -16.78
CA ASN A 277 10.23 29.77 -16.99
C ASN A 277 11.73 30.15 -17.02
N GLU A 278 12.11 31.42 -16.85
CA GLU A 278 13.52 31.87 -16.88
C GLU A 278 14.41 31.13 -15.87
N ASP A 279 13.86 30.83 -14.67
CA ASP A 279 14.56 30.13 -13.60
C ASP A 279 14.30 28.61 -13.56
N PHE A 280 13.46 28.08 -14.46
CA PHE A 280 13.02 26.69 -14.39
C PHE A 280 14.20 25.71 -14.49
N MET A 281 15.15 25.93 -15.40
CA MET A 281 16.32 25.06 -15.58
C MET A 281 17.22 25.05 -14.35
N GLN A 282 17.44 26.21 -13.75
CA GLN A 282 18.19 26.35 -12.52
C GLN A 282 17.49 25.66 -11.34
N ARG A 283 16.17 25.81 -11.22
CA ARG A 283 15.38 25.15 -10.16
C ARG A 283 15.33 23.63 -10.35
N LEU A 284 15.23 23.14 -11.59
CA LEU A 284 15.26 21.72 -11.90
C LEU A 284 16.62 21.10 -11.59
N TRP A 285 17.72 21.76 -11.98
CA TRP A 285 19.07 21.39 -11.56
C TRP A 285 19.17 21.27 -10.04
N ALA A 286 18.68 22.29 -9.31
CA ALA A 286 18.73 22.31 -7.86
C ALA A 286 17.90 21.18 -7.23
N TYR A 287 16.70 20.93 -7.76
CA TYR A 287 15.82 19.84 -7.32
C TYR A 287 16.49 18.47 -7.48
N LEU A 288 17.03 18.18 -8.67
CA LEU A 288 17.71 16.92 -8.95
C LEU A 288 18.97 16.75 -8.11
N THR A 289 19.74 17.82 -7.92
CA THR A 289 20.95 17.83 -7.08
C THR A 289 20.60 17.55 -5.61
N VAL A 290 19.60 18.23 -5.06
CA VAL A 290 19.13 18.00 -3.68
C VAL A 290 18.62 16.56 -3.52
N LYS A 291 17.84 16.04 -4.48
CA LYS A 291 17.37 14.65 -4.46
C LYS A 291 18.54 13.67 -4.41
N GLN A 292 19.54 13.83 -5.28
CA GLN A 292 20.71 12.96 -5.32
C GLN A 292 21.58 13.07 -4.07
N LEU A 293 21.72 14.26 -3.48
CA LEU A 293 22.41 14.43 -2.21
C LEU A 293 21.69 13.69 -1.08
N LEU A 294 20.36 13.79 -1.01
CA LEU A 294 19.58 13.07 -0.01
C LEU A 294 19.67 11.54 -0.18
N GLU A 295 19.65 11.04 -1.42
CA GLU A 295 19.82 9.61 -1.71
C GLU A 295 21.22 9.09 -1.32
N ARG A 296 22.28 9.81 -1.71
CA ARG A 296 23.66 9.42 -1.38
C ARG A 296 23.95 9.51 0.12
N GLN A 297 23.37 10.50 0.81
CA GLN A 297 23.51 10.65 2.26
C GLN A 297 23.09 9.39 3.02
N VAL A 298 22.13 8.61 2.49
CA VAL A 298 21.67 7.35 3.10
C VAL A 298 22.78 6.30 3.13
N LEU A 299 23.73 6.34 2.20
CA LEU A 299 24.86 5.41 2.08
C LEU A 299 26.09 5.83 2.91
N LEU A 300 26.21 7.12 3.25
CA LEU A 300 27.41 7.68 3.87
C LEU A 300 27.42 7.59 5.41
N LYS A 301 28.62 7.69 5.99
CA LYS A 301 28.86 7.73 7.44
C LYS A 301 29.79 8.89 7.81
N GLY A 302 29.77 9.31 9.07
CA GLY A 302 30.72 10.30 9.60
C GLY A 302 30.64 11.66 8.90
N GLN A 303 31.81 12.23 8.58
CA GLN A 303 31.94 13.59 8.06
C GLN A 303 31.34 13.75 6.66
N GLU A 304 31.54 12.77 5.77
CA GLU A 304 31.01 12.84 4.39
C GLU A 304 29.49 12.96 4.37
N LYS A 305 28.80 12.23 5.26
CA LYS A 305 27.35 12.32 5.44
C LYS A 305 26.92 13.73 5.87
N GLU A 306 27.67 14.33 6.79
CA GLU A 306 27.39 15.67 7.31
C GLU A 306 27.65 16.76 6.26
N ASP A 307 28.67 16.58 5.43
CA ASP A 307 28.99 17.51 4.34
C ASP A 307 27.90 17.49 3.26
N GLU A 308 27.42 16.30 2.86
CA GLU A 308 26.29 16.20 1.92
C GLU A 308 25.00 16.77 2.51
N LYS A 309 24.74 16.52 3.80
CA LYS A 309 23.58 17.11 4.50
C LYS A 309 23.62 18.64 4.49
N LYS A 310 24.79 19.22 4.73
CA LYS A 310 24.99 20.68 4.72
C LYS A 310 24.75 21.26 3.33
N GLU A 311 25.27 20.62 2.28
CA GLU A 311 25.05 21.11 0.91
C GLU A 311 23.58 20.96 0.49
N ALA A 312 22.94 19.82 0.81
CA ALA A 312 21.52 19.61 0.56
C ALA A 312 20.65 20.65 1.29
N LEU A 313 20.94 20.94 2.55
CA LEU A 313 20.26 21.97 3.34
C LEU A 313 20.47 23.37 2.72
N LYS A 314 21.70 23.71 2.36
CA LYS A 314 22.04 25.00 1.73
C LYS A 314 21.27 25.22 0.43
N LEU A 315 21.23 24.21 -0.45
CA LEU A 315 20.46 24.28 -1.70
C LEU A 315 18.95 24.32 -1.42
N SER A 316 18.45 23.53 -0.47
CA SER A 316 17.03 23.52 -0.10
C SER A 316 16.56 24.89 0.41
N LEU A 317 17.37 25.57 1.23
CA LEU A 317 17.08 26.93 1.70
C LEU A 317 17.18 27.96 0.57
N LYS A 318 18.22 27.89 -0.27
CA LYS A 318 18.43 28.80 -1.40
C LYS A 318 17.25 28.79 -2.38
N TYR A 319 16.73 27.60 -2.69
CA TYR A 319 15.64 27.41 -3.67
C TYR A 319 14.26 27.20 -3.04
N GLN A 320 14.15 27.31 -1.72
CA GLN A 320 12.92 27.22 -0.94
C GLN A 320 12.19 25.87 -1.12
N PHE A 321 12.94 24.77 -1.17
CA PHE A 321 12.36 23.43 -1.17
C PHE A 321 12.03 22.97 0.25
N VAL A 322 10.84 22.41 0.44
CA VAL A 322 10.49 21.63 1.63
C VAL A 322 11.03 20.21 1.44
N THR A 323 11.96 19.83 2.29
CA THR A 323 12.72 18.57 2.19
C THR A 323 12.80 17.92 3.57
N PRO A 324 13.37 16.71 3.73
CA PRO A 324 13.56 16.14 5.06
C PRO A 324 14.51 16.96 5.96
N LEU A 325 15.16 18.00 5.41
CA LEU A 325 16.06 18.92 6.11
C LEU A 325 15.46 20.31 6.35
N THR A 326 14.28 20.61 5.79
CA THR A 326 13.68 21.96 5.80
C THR A 326 12.17 21.91 5.99
N SER A 327 11.66 22.85 6.79
CA SER A 327 10.24 22.99 7.14
C SER A 327 9.73 24.36 6.69
N MET A 328 8.48 24.43 6.21
CA MET A 328 7.83 25.71 5.95
C MET A 328 6.93 26.06 7.12
N VAL A 329 7.10 27.25 7.69
CA VAL A 329 6.33 27.71 8.85
C VAL A 329 5.47 28.89 8.45
N VAL A 330 4.16 28.77 8.64
CA VAL A 330 3.18 29.83 8.40
C VAL A 330 2.77 30.40 9.75
N THR A 331 3.08 31.67 9.99
CA THR A 331 2.70 32.40 11.21
C THR A 331 1.59 33.40 10.90
N LYS A 332 0.48 33.33 11.65
CA LYS A 332 -0.55 34.37 11.60
C LYS A 332 -0.12 35.57 12.44
N PRO A 333 -0.36 36.83 12.01
CA PRO A 333 0.07 38.03 12.73
C PRO A 333 -0.60 38.27 14.10
N GLN A 334 -1.64 37.51 14.43
CA GLN A 334 -2.34 37.60 15.72
C GLN A 334 -2.40 36.19 16.33
N GLU A 335 -2.09 36.13 17.63
CA GLU A 335 -1.74 34.98 18.45
C GLU A 335 -2.49 33.67 18.16
N GLY A 336 -1.75 32.55 18.17
CA GLY A 336 -2.31 31.23 18.45
C GLY A 336 -1.61 30.08 17.75
N ASP A 337 -1.78 29.98 16.43
CA ASP A 337 -1.46 28.74 15.73
C ASP A 337 -0.35 28.94 14.70
N VAL A 338 0.75 28.22 14.91
CA VAL A 338 1.85 28.06 13.96
C VAL A 338 1.58 26.81 13.14
N GLU A 339 1.31 26.97 11.85
CA GLU A 339 1.17 25.84 10.94
C GLU A 339 2.56 25.49 10.36
N VAL A 340 3.02 24.26 10.57
CA VAL A 340 4.31 23.76 10.08
C VAL A 340 4.05 22.71 9.01
N ALA A 341 4.58 22.93 7.81
CA ALA A 341 4.56 21.98 6.72
C ALA A 341 5.95 21.34 6.56
N ASP A 342 6.02 20.04 6.87
CA ASP A 342 7.21 19.21 6.73
C ASP A 342 7.06 18.23 5.58
N LYS A 343 8.19 17.78 5.00
CA LYS A 343 8.19 16.62 4.10
C LYS A 343 8.09 15.35 4.97
N PRO A 344 7.03 14.53 4.83
CA PRO A 344 6.91 13.28 5.60
C PRO A 344 8.09 12.35 5.35
N LYS A 345 8.55 11.65 6.39
CA LYS A 345 9.56 10.60 6.25
C LYS A 345 8.93 9.31 5.76
N GLU A 346 9.63 8.62 4.87
CA GLU A 346 9.24 7.31 4.39
C GLU A 346 9.52 6.25 5.48
N GLY A 347 8.49 5.51 5.92
CA GLY A 347 8.64 4.45 6.95
C GLY A 347 7.94 4.73 8.29
N GLU A 348 7.40 5.92 8.52
CA GLU A 348 6.45 6.13 9.63
C GLU A 348 5.05 5.70 9.18
N ALA A 349 4.46 4.71 9.87
CA ALA A 349 3.02 4.52 9.80
C ALA A 349 2.34 5.85 10.20
N PRO A 350 1.20 6.24 9.58
CA PRO A 350 0.48 7.44 9.99
C PRO A 350 0.31 7.44 11.52
N PRO A 351 0.59 8.57 12.20
CA PRO A 351 0.77 8.60 13.64
C PRO A 351 -0.44 7.98 14.35
N ARG A 352 -0.19 6.88 15.08
CA ARG A 352 -1.18 6.31 16.00
C ARG A 352 -1.42 7.32 17.12
N PRO A 353 -2.67 7.65 17.47
CA PRO A 353 -2.96 8.52 18.60
C PRO A 353 -2.37 7.90 19.88
N PRO A 354 -1.82 8.71 20.80
CA PRO A 354 -1.22 8.21 22.03
C PRO A 354 -2.24 7.38 22.80
N ALA A 355 -1.85 6.18 23.20
CA ALA A 355 -2.64 5.36 24.12
C ALA A 355 -2.86 6.16 25.41
N PRO A 356 -4.08 6.21 25.97
CA PRO A 356 -4.31 6.89 27.24
C PRO A 356 -3.52 6.18 28.34
N GLY A 357 -2.43 6.82 28.77
CA GLY A 357 -1.65 6.41 29.92
C GLY A 357 -2.49 6.52 31.19
N PHE A 358 -2.59 5.43 31.93
CA PHE A 358 -3.10 5.43 33.30
C PHE A 358 -2.21 6.30 34.18
N SER A 359 -2.71 7.47 34.58
CA SER A 359 -2.13 8.24 35.67
C SER A 359 -2.45 7.55 37.00
N GLN A 360 -1.56 6.70 37.49
CA GLN A 360 -1.55 6.37 38.92
C GLN A 360 -0.94 7.55 39.69
N GLN A 361 -1.78 8.19 40.49
CA GLN A 361 -1.36 9.12 41.53
C GLN A 361 -0.50 8.36 42.55
N HIS A 362 0.76 8.76 42.74
CA HIS A 362 1.46 8.50 43.98
C HIS A 362 2.17 9.77 44.45
N HIS A 363 1.85 10.12 45.71
CA HIS A 363 2.33 11.27 46.45
C HIS A 363 3.86 11.32 46.56
N SER A 364 4.37 12.55 46.51
CA SER A 364 5.73 12.92 46.86
C SER A 364 6.08 12.62 48.31
N LEU A 365 7.23 12.00 48.54
CA LEU A 365 8.09 12.19 49.73
C LEU A 365 9.53 11.97 49.27
N GLY A 366 10.36 13.01 49.43
CA GLY A 366 11.72 13.06 48.88
C GLY A 366 12.77 12.36 49.72
N LEU A 367 13.98 12.24 49.17
CA LEU A 367 15.28 12.46 49.82
C LEU A 367 16.44 12.25 48.83
N HIS A 368 17.59 12.77 49.25
CA HIS A 368 18.85 13.12 48.60
C HIS A 368 19.65 12.03 47.86
N ASP A 369 20.27 12.46 46.74
CA ASP A 369 21.72 12.52 46.44
C ASP A 369 22.62 11.26 46.37
N ALA A 370 23.65 11.38 45.49
CA ALA A 370 24.91 10.62 45.35
C ALA A 370 24.97 9.25 44.60
N ALA A 371 25.42 9.33 43.34
CA ALA A 371 26.65 8.78 42.73
C ALA A 371 27.30 7.42 43.13
N VAL A 372 27.86 6.76 42.08
CA VAL A 372 29.08 5.92 41.98
C VAL A 372 29.01 4.38 42.11
N ASP A 373 29.39 3.73 40.99
CA ASP A 373 30.19 2.52 40.71
C ASP A 373 29.97 1.09 41.30
N HIS A 374 30.17 0.17 40.33
CA HIS A 374 30.93 -1.09 40.35
C HIS A 374 30.36 -2.43 40.91
N LEU A 375 30.35 -3.40 39.97
CA LEU A 375 30.86 -4.79 40.05
C LEU A 375 30.02 -5.93 40.66
N SER A 376 29.57 -6.79 39.72
CA SER A 376 29.92 -8.22 39.58
C SER A 376 29.12 -9.34 40.28
N LEU A 377 28.71 -10.28 39.40
CA LEU A 377 28.73 -11.76 39.48
C LEU A 377 27.88 -12.50 40.54
N GLY A 378 26.99 -13.36 40.03
CA GLY A 378 26.33 -14.42 40.79
C GLY A 378 25.54 -15.38 39.90
N VAL A 379 26.24 -16.31 39.25
CA VAL A 379 25.67 -17.49 38.57
C VAL A 379 25.10 -18.46 39.59
N ARG A 380 23.89 -19.00 39.37
CA ARG A 380 23.49 -20.34 39.84
C ARG A 380 22.48 -21.00 38.89
N GLN A 381 22.79 -22.26 38.54
CA GLN A 381 22.06 -23.16 37.64
C GLN A 381 20.78 -23.76 38.26
N ILE A 382 19.80 -23.96 37.35
CA ILE A 382 18.79 -25.03 37.13
C ILE A 382 18.57 -26.13 38.22
N PRO A 383 17.35 -26.67 38.37
CA PRO A 383 17.02 -27.89 37.61
C PRO A 383 15.59 -28.00 37.04
N SER A 384 15.52 -28.71 35.91
CA SER A 384 14.38 -29.30 35.21
C SER A 384 13.65 -30.40 36.00
N TYR A 385 12.33 -30.62 35.77
CA TYR A 385 11.75 -31.94 35.40
C TYR A 385 10.21 -31.92 35.13
N VAL A 386 9.85 -32.46 33.96
CA VAL A 386 8.80 -33.46 33.62
C VAL A 386 7.28 -33.18 33.46
N ARG A 387 6.84 -33.63 32.27
CA ARG A 387 5.53 -34.02 31.69
C ARG A 387 4.41 -34.49 32.64
N SER A 388 3.19 -34.14 32.24
CA SER A 388 2.04 -35.08 32.22
C SER A 388 1.12 -34.83 31.02
N ASN A 389 0.69 -35.92 30.39
CA ASN A 389 -0.30 -36.00 29.31
C ASN A 389 -1.71 -35.94 29.90
N ILE A 390 -2.63 -35.19 29.29
CA ILE A 390 -4.08 -35.44 29.40
C ILE A 390 -4.74 -35.26 28.03
N THR A 391 -5.36 -36.34 27.57
CA THR A 391 -6.23 -36.51 26.41
C THR A 391 -7.60 -35.87 26.63
N TRP A 392 -8.12 -35.17 25.62
CA TRP A 392 -9.52 -34.71 25.59
C TRP A 392 -10.36 -35.64 24.72
N GLN A 393 -11.29 -36.35 25.36
CA GLN A 393 -12.37 -37.10 24.72
C GLN A 393 -13.55 -36.17 24.44
N VAL A 394 -14.16 -36.39 23.27
CA VAL A 394 -15.37 -35.73 22.78
C VAL A 394 -16.59 -36.49 23.29
N PRO A 395 -17.61 -35.84 23.89
CA PRO A 395 -18.93 -36.44 24.01
C PRO A 395 -19.85 -35.92 22.91
N THR A 396 -20.24 -36.86 22.04
CA THR A 396 -21.44 -36.81 21.22
C THR A 396 -22.66 -36.68 22.13
N MET A 397 -23.60 -35.76 21.83
CA MET A 397 -24.92 -35.82 22.45
C MET A 397 -26.03 -35.55 21.43
N THR A 398 -26.91 -36.54 21.39
CA THR A 398 -28.02 -36.80 20.49
C THR A 398 -29.25 -35.97 20.82
N ILE A 399 -30.03 -35.69 19.79
CA ILE A 399 -31.35 -35.04 19.80
C ILE A 399 -32.39 -35.97 20.48
N PRO A 400 -33.34 -35.42 21.27
CA PRO A 400 -34.62 -36.07 21.48
C PRO A 400 -35.80 -35.28 20.86
N GLU A 401 -36.73 -36.05 20.31
CA GLU A 401 -37.97 -35.66 19.66
C GLU A 401 -39.05 -35.07 20.58
N LEU A 402 -39.99 -34.37 19.94
CA LEU A 402 -41.26 -33.87 20.47
C LEU A 402 -42.15 -34.96 21.07
N GLN A 403 -42.82 -34.63 22.19
CA GLN A 403 -44.16 -35.14 22.49
C GLN A 403 -45.08 -34.03 23.07
N LYS A 404 -46.36 -34.15 22.71
CA LYS A 404 -47.51 -33.27 22.97
C LYS A 404 -48.22 -33.58 24.31
N GLY A 405 -48.96 -32.57 24.79
CA GLY A 405 -50.14 -32.69 25.67
C GLY A 405 -49.82 -32.38 27.14
N GLU A 406 -50.66 -31.76 27.97
CA GLU A 406 -51.99 -31.15 27.83
C GLU A 406 -52.22 -30.35 29.14
N THR A 407 -53.26 -29.53 29.16
CA THR A 407 -53.70 -28.54 30.16
C THR A 407 -54.00 -29.09 31.58
N ASP A 408 -53.77 -28.28 32.63
CA ASP A 408 -54.84 -27.90 33.59
C ASP A 408 -54.44 -26.82 34.62
N THR A 409 -55.46 -26.08 35.07
CA THR A 409 -55.43 -24.86 35.90
C THR A 409 -55.76 -25.10 37.38
N LEU A 410 -55.46 -24.08 38.20
CA LEU A 410 -56.03 -23.67 39.51
C LEU A 410 -55.38 -24.16 40.81
N GLY A 411 -55.16 -23.19 41.74
CA GLY A 411 -55.16 -23.44 43.18
C GLY A 411 -54.22 -22.55 44.00
N LEU A 412 -54.73 -21.41 44.50
CA LEU A 412 -54.09 -20.56 45.52
C LEU A 412 -53.92 -21.29 46.86
N ASP A 413 -52.82 -21.01 47.58
CA ASP A 413 -52.92 -20.79 49.02
C ASP A 413 -51.83 -19.86 49.59
N LEU A 414 -52.24 -19.00 50.52
CA LEU A 414 -51.51 -17.86 51.08
C LEU A 414 -51.07 -18.13 52.53
N ARG A 415 -49.90 -17.58 52.94
CA ARG A 415 -49.62 -16.81 54.20
C ARG A 415 -48.23 -17.04 54.85
N PRO A 416 -47.69 -16.05 55.62
CA PRO A 416 -46.40 -15.39 55.31
C PRO A 416 -45.36 -15.37 56.46
N ARG A 417 -44.17 -14.78 56.22
CA ARG A 417 -43.39 -13.92 57.18
C ARG A 417 -42.17 -13.21 56.54
N HIS A 418 -42.29 -11.88 56.36
CA HIS A 418 -41.34 -10.72 56.54
C HIS A 418 -39.80 -10.79 56.27
N PRO A 419 -39.10 -9.63 56.08
CA PRO A 419 -39.31 -8.55 55.09
C PRO A 419 -37.97 -8.04 54.45
N ASP A 420 -38.11 -7.02 53.59
CA ASP A 420 -37.10 -6.02 53.19
C ASP A 420 -36.00 -6.37 52.17
N THR A 421 -36.30 -6.15 50.88
CA THR A 421 -35.34 -5.50 49.98
C THR A 421 -36.08 -4.64 48.95
N VAL A 422 -35.72 -3.36 48.89
CA VAL A 422 -36.26 -2.32 48.02
C VAL A 422 -36.06 -2.67 46.54
N LEU A 423 -37.15 -2.70 45.75
CA LEU A 423 -37.11 -2.85 44.29
C LEU A 423 -37.00 -1.47 43.62
N VAL A 424 -35.96 -1.27 42.82
CA VAL A 424 -35.85 -0.20 41.82
C VAL A 424 -36.54 -0.68 40.54
N PRO A 425 -37.36 0.13 39.84
CA PRO A 425 -38.10 -0.34 38.68
C PRO A 425 -37.15 -0.58 37.49
N VAL A 426 -37.19 -1.80 36.95
CA VAL A 426 -36.56 -2.13 35.66
C VAL A 426 -37.38 -1.42 34.58
N THR A 427 -36.78 -0.40 33.98
CA THR A 427 -37.23 0.21 32.73
C THR A 427 -37.25 -0.85 31.64
N MET A 428 -38.42 -1.11 31.05
CA MET A 428 -38.52 -1.92 29.85
C MET A 428 -37.69 -1.26 28.75
N SER A 429 -36.67 -1.98 28.25
CA SER A 429 -35.90 -1.57 27.09
C SER A 429 -36.83 -1.44 25.88
N ALA A 430 -36.76 -0.29 25.21
CA ALA A 430 -37.39 -0.06 23.91
C ALA A 430 -36.99 -1.17 22.91
N PRO A 431 -37.85 -1.52 21.95
CA PRO A 431 -37.53 -2.51 20.94
C PRO A 431 -36.24 -2.12 20.21
N THR A 432 -35.31 -3.07 20.08
CA THR A 432 -34.08 -2.92 19.29
C THR A 432 -34.46 -2.65 17.85
N VAL A 433 -34.41 -1.37 17.44
CA VAL A 433 -34.51 -0.98 16.04
C VAL A 433 -33.34 -1.63 15.32
N HIS A 434 -33.63 -2.59 14.44
CA HIS A 434 -32.61 -3.17 13.57
C HIS A 434 -32.18 -2.07 12.59
N SER A 435 -30.88 -1.77 12.57
CA SER A 435 -30.29 -0.75 11.71
C SER A 435 -29.00 -1.26 11.09
N ASN A 436 -28.72 -0.80 9.89
CA ASN A 436 -27.42 -0.94 9.26
C ASN A 436 -26.52 0.21 9.68
N ARG A 437 -25.36 -0.15 10.24
CA ARG A 437 -24.38 0.83 10.67
C ARG A 437 -23.36 1.09 9.57
N PHE A 438 -23.23 2.35 9.18
CA PHE A 438 -22.22 2.81 8.25
C PHE A 438 -21.02 3.38 8.99
N LEU A 439 -19.84 3.16 8.42
CA LEU A 439 -18.58 3.74 8.87
C LEU A 439 -18.08 4.73 7.84
N LEU A 440 -17.89 5.98 8.28
CA LEU A 440 -17.35 7.05 7.46
C LEU A 440 -15.96 7.43 7.97
N PRO A 441 -14.90 7.24 7.16
CA PRO A 441 -13.58 7.70 7.55
C PRO A 441 -13.55 9.23 7.49
N VAL A 442 -12.87 9.86 8.45
CA VAL A 442 -12.69 11.30 8.46
C VAL A 442 -11.22 11.62 8.26
N VAL A 443 -10.91 12.32 7.17
CA VAL A 443 -9.54 12.70 6.82
C VAL A 443 -8.96 13.59 7.92
N GLY A 444 -7.78 13.24 8.43
CA GLY A 444 -7.08 14.01 9.47
C GLY A 444 -7.60 13.79 10.90
N GLN A 445 -8.60 12.93 11.13
CA GLN A 445 -9.12 12.64 12.47
C GLN A 445 -8.77 11.23 12.93
N SER A 446 -8.54 11.08 14.24
CA SER A 446 -8.14 9.79 14.84
C SER A 446 -9.27 8.76 14.96
N LYS A 447 -10.54 9.18 14.79
CA LYS A 447 -11.71 8.31 14.92
C LYS A 447 -12.69 8.54 13.76
N PRO A 448 -13.19 7.48 13.11
CA PRO A 448 -14.25 7.61 12.13
C PRO A 448 -15.59 7.96 12.79
N LEU A 449 -16.50 8.51 11.99
CA LEU A 449 -17.91 8.63 12.36
C LEU A 449 -18.64 7.34 12.00
N CYS A 450 -19.65 7.00 12.77
CA CYS A 450 -20.58 5.94 12.43
C CYS A 450 -22.02 6.38 12.68
N PHE A 451 -22.93 5.92 11.85
CA PHE A 451 -24.34 6.26 11.95
C PHE A 451 -25.20 5.07 11.53
N ASP A 452 -26.37 5.00 12.13
CA ASP A 452 -27.33 3.92 11.93
C ASP A 452 -28.40 4.36 10.93
N VAL A 453 -28.63 3.53 9.91
CA VAL A 453 -29.74 3.67 8.96
C VAL A 453 -30.73 2.53 9.23
N PRO A 454 -32.03 2.81 9.45
CA PRO A 454 -33.04 1.77 9.65
C PRO A 454 -33.02 0.72 8.52
N VAL A 455 -33.35 -0.54 8.84
CA VAL A 455 -33.58 -1.59 7.84
C VAL A 455 -35.02 -2.12 7.93
N PRO A 456 -35.61 -2.62 6.84
CA PRO A 456 -35.05 -2.74 5.48
C PRO A 456 -35.29 -1.50 4.62
N HIS A 457 -34.26 -1.06 3.90
CA HIS A 457 -34.37 -0.04 2.87
C HIS A 457 -33.54 -0.43 1.64
N LYS A 458 -34.01 -0.01 0.46
CA LYS A 458 -33.19 0.07 -0.73
C LYS A 458 -32.60 1.48 -0.79
N LEU A 459 -31.28 1.56 -0.80
CA LEU A 459 -30.55 2.80 -0.58
C LEU A 459 -29.68 3.12 -1.79
N ARG A 460 -29.66 4.39 -2.17
CA ARG A 460 -28.68 4.93 -3.12
C ARG A 460 -27.34 5.10 -2.41
N LEU A 461 -26.38 4.27 -2.80
CA LEU A 461 -25.05 4.23 -2.18
C LEU A 461 -24.11 5.23 -2.85
N LEU A 462 -24.08 5.23 -4.18
CA LEU A 462 -23.33 6.18 -5.00
C LEU A 462 -24.12 6.55 -6.25
N GLN A 463 -23.94 7.77 -6.72
CA GLN A 463 -24.45 8.23 -8.01
C GLN A 463 -23.54 9.33 -8.55
N ASP A 464 -23.20 9.20 -9.83
CA ASP A 464 -22.62 10.27 -10.63
C ASP A 464 -23.49 10.48 -11.87
N SER A 465 -24.17 11.62 -11.93
CA SER A 465 -25.06 11.93 -13.04
C SER A 465 -24.29 12.25 -14.33
N ALA A 466 -23.03 12.70 -14.24
CA ALA A 466 -22.24 13.08 -15.41
C ALA A 466 -21.76 11.87 -16.21
N SER A 467 -21.43 10.77 -15.54
CA SER A 467 -21.05 9.50 -16.17
C SER A 467 -22.19 8.49 -16.31
N GLU A 468 -23.43 8.88 -15.97
CA GLU A 468 -24.60 8.00 -15.93
C GLU A 468 -24.36 6.75 -15.07
N PHE A 469 -23.70 6.94 -13.93
CA PHE A 469 -23.38 5.88 -12.98
C PHE A 469 -24.30 5.93 -11.76
N SER A 470 -24.78 4.76 -11.32
CA SER A 470 -25.44 4.62 -10.02
C SER A 470 -25.17 3.26 -9.39
N MET A 471 -25.02 3.24 -8.06
CA MET A 471 -24.92 2.04 -7.24
C MET A 471 -25.97 2.09 -6.13
N ASN A 472 -26.84 1.09 -6.10
CA ASN A 472 -27.90 0.94 -5.11
C ASN A 472 -27.70 -0.37 -4.34
N GLY A 473 -28.10 -0.38 -3.06
CA GLY A 473 -28.00 -1.56 -2.20
C GLY A 473 -29.29 -1.83 -1.46
N GLU A 474 -29.65 -3.11 -1.32
CA GLU A 474 -30.80 -3.58 -0.55
C GLU A 474 -30.31 -4.30 0.70
N SER A 475 -30.85 -3.86 1.84
CA SER A 475 -30.52 -4.41 3.16
C SER A 475 -31.68 -5.21 3.71
N LEU A 476 -31.38 -6.31 4.42
CA LEU A 476 -32.36 -7.14 5.10
C LEU A 476 -32.33 -6.92 6.62
N THR A 477 -33.46 -7.15 7.28
CA THR A 477 -33.56 -7.09 8.74
C THR A 477 -32.64 -8.13 9.38
N GLY A 478 -31.77 -7.69 10.29
CA GLY A 478 -30.89 -8.58 11.05
C GLY A 478 -29.56 -8.94 10.39
N GLN A 479 -29.25 -8.39 9.21
CA GLN A 479 -27.95 -8.54 8.55
C GLN A 479 -27.15 -7.23 8.61
N ASN A 480 -25.85 -7.31 8.85
CA ASN A 480 -24.94 -6.18 8.71
C ASN A 480 -24.59 -6.02 7.23
N GLY A 481 -24.89 -4.89 6.59
CA GLY A 481 -24.53 -4.64 5.18
C GLY A 481 -25.66 -4.96 4.20
N PHE A 482 -25.32 -5.32 2.97
CA PHE A 482 -26.28 -5.48 1.87
C PHE A 482 -26.46 -6.94 1.47
N HIS A 483 -27.70 -7.34 1.18
CA HIS A 483 -27.99 -8.64 0.59
C HIS A 483 -27.78 -8.63 -0.93
N GLN A 484 -28.09 -7.50 -1.56
CA GLN A 484 -27.93 -7.29 -2.99
C GLN A 484 -27.44 -5.87 -3.26
N ILE A 485 -26.52 -5.74 -4.21
CA ILE A 485 -26.02 -4.46 -4.72
C ILE A 485 -26.21 -4.48 -6.24
N ALA A 486 -26.75 -3.41 -6.80
CA ALA A 486 -26.89 -3.21 -8.24
C ALA A 486 -26.09 -1.97 -8.66
N LEU A 487 -25.32 -2.10 -9.74
CA LEU A 487 -24.59 -1.03 -10.39
C LEU A 487 -25.10 -0.86 -11.81
N HIS A 488 -25.35 0.38 -12.18
CA HIS A 488 -25.77 0.79 -13.51
C HIS A 488 -24.74 1.78 -14.04
N TYR A 489 -24.33 1.59 -15.30
CA TYR A 489 -23.42 2.49 -15.98
C TYR A 489 -23.86 2.68 -17.42
N LYS A 490 -24.14 3.93 -17.80
CA LYS A 490 -24.79 4.26 -19.08
C LYS A 490 -26.11 3.48 -19.23
N THR A 491 -26.62 3.41 -20.45
CA THR A 491 -27.93 2.78 -20.72
C THR A 491 -27.91 1.26 -20.80
N ASN A 492 -26.74 0.64 -20.89
CA ASN A 492 -26.61 -0.77 -21.29
C ASN A 492 -25.83 -1.65 -20.30
N HIS A 493 -25.02 -1.09 -19.40
CA HIS A 493 -24.25 -1.88 -18.45
C HIS A 493 -24.98 -2.02 -17.11
N HIS A 494 -25.24 -3.26 -16.73
CA HIS A 494 -25.94 -3.62 -15.51
C HIS A 494 -25.17 -4.73 -14.78
N LEU A 495 -24.78 -4.49 -13.53
CA LEU A 495 -24.13 -5.46 -12.67
C LEU A 495 -24.97 -5.67 -11.43
N THR A 496 -25.43 -6.90 -11.20
CA THR A 496 -26.14 -7.31 -9.99
C THR A 496 -25.29 -8.28 -9.20
N ILE A 497 -25.02 -7.94 -7.95
CA ILE A 497 -24.22 -8.75 -7.03
C ILE A 497 -25.13 -9.12 -5.87
N ASN A 498 -25.30 -10.42 -5.62
CA ASN A 498 -25.93 -10.93 -4.41
C ASN A 498 -24.93 -11.84 -3.67
N THR A 499 -25.31 -12.36 -2.50
CA THR A 499 -24.43 -13.21 -1.68
C THR A 499 -24.10 -14.58 -2.31
N THR A 500 -24.70 -14.92 -3.45
CA THR A 500 -24.54 -16.23 -4.12
C THR A 500 -23.94 -16.15 -5.53
N SER A 501 -24.22 -15.09 -6.27
CA SER A 501 -23.90 -14.94 -7.69
C SER A 501 -23.65 -13.47 -8.03
N ILE A 502 -22.82 -13.24 -9.04
CA ILE A 502 -22.60 -11.94 -9.67
C ILE A 502 -23.03 -12.07 -11.12
N ARG A 503 -23.94 -11.20 -11.58
CA ARG A 503 -24.44 -11.20 -12.95
C ARG A 503 -24.19 -9.85 -13.60
N TYR A 504 -23.50 -9.87 -14.74
CA TYR A 504 -23.22 -8.71 -15.56
C TYR A 504 -23.92 -8.82 -16.90
N HIS A 505 -24.48 -7.71 -17.38
CA HIS A 505 -25.13 -7.58 -18.68
C HIS A 505 -24.70 -6.27 -19.34
N ASP A 506 -24.28 -6.32 -20.60
CA ASP A 506 -23.81 -5.16 -21.39
C ASP A 506 -24.83 -4.67 -22.44
N GLY A 507 -26.06 -5.22 -22.40
CA GLY A 507 -27.13 -4.95 -23.36
C GLY A 507 -27.26 -6.02 -24.45
N GLN A 508 -26.22 -6.83 -24.70
CA GLN A 508 -26.20 -7.89 -25.70
C GLN A 508 -25.87 -9.25 -25.09
N ASN A 509 -24.87 -9.29 -24.20
CA ASN A 509 -24.31 -10.46 -23.58
C ASN A 509 -24.56 -10.43 -22.08
N GLN A 510 -24.74 -11.63 -21.50
CA GLN A 510 -24.80 -11.81 -20.06
C GLN A 510 -23.70 -12.76 -19.62
N VAL A 511 -23.01 -12.40 -18.53
CA VAL A 511 -21.99 -13.22 -17.89
C VAL A 511 -22.34 -13.40 -16.43
N GLU A 512 -22.15 -14.61 -15.91
CA GLU A 512 -22.41 -14.95 -14.53
C GLU A 512 -21.16 -15.52 -13.88
N PHE A 513 -20.86 -15.05 -12.68
CA PHE A 513 -19.76 -15.52 -11.85
C PHE A 513 -20.29 -16.02 -10.51
N LEU A 514 -19.63 -17.03 -9.95
CA LEU A 514 -19.92 -17.53 -8.60
C LEU A 514 -18.77 -17.19 -7.67
N TRP A 515 -19.11 -16.81 -6.45
CA TRP A 515 -18.12 -16.59 -5.40
C TRP A 515 -17.29 -17.85 -5.14
N GLY A 516 -16.00 -17.68 -4.88
CA GLY A 516 -15.06 -18.78 -4.60
C GLY A 516 -14.60 -19.58 -5.82
N GLN A 517 -14.91 -19.14 -7.04
CA GLN A 517 -14.30 -19.67 -8.26
C GLN A 517 -12.84 -19.20 -8.40
N GLU A 518 -12.07 -19.82 -9.30
CA GLU A 518 -10.74 -19.31 -9.66
C GLU A 518 -10.85 -17.83 -10.08
N PRO A 519 -9.83 -16.99 -9.80
CA PRO A 519 -9.86 -15.59 -10.16
C PRO A 519 -10.23 -15.41 -11.63
N THR A 520 -11.28 -14.64 -11.87
CA THR A 520 -11.86 -14.44 -13.21
C THR A 520 -11.93 -12.96 -13.50
N GLN A 521 -11.59 -12.60 -14.74
CA GLN A 521 -11.66 -11.22 -15.21
C GLN A 521 -12.60 -11.12 -16.41
N HIS A 522 -13.35 -10.03 -16.47
CA HIS A 522 -14.18 -9.68 -17.61
C HIS A 522 -14.03 -8.21 -17.94
N ASN A 523 -13.60 -7.93 -19.17
CA ASN A 523 -13.31 -6.58 -19.64
C ASN A 523 -14.18 -6.27 -20.86
N THR A 524 -14.79 -5.09 -20.87
CA THR A 524 -15.49 -4.50 -22.02
C THR A 524 -15.15 -3.01 -22.11
N GLU A 525 -15.66 -2.29 -23.11
CA GLU A 525 -15.36 -0.85 -23.25
C GLU A 525 -15.85 -0.05 -22.04
N GLY A 526 -14.91 0.47 -21.25
CA GLY A 526 -15.21 1.28 -20.07
C GLY A 526 -15.69 0.48 -18.84
N VAL A 527 -15.65 -0.86 -18.87
CA VAL A 527 -15.98 -1.71 -17.71
C VAL A 527 -14.92 -2.81 -17.54
N SER A 528 -14.41 -2.96 -16.32
CA SER A 528 -13.54 -4.07 -15.91
C SER A 528 -14.07 -4.68 -14.62
N LEU A 529 -14.28 -5.99 -14.62
CA LEU A 529 -14.69 -6.77 -13.47
C LEU A 529 -13.60 -7.78 -13.15
N ILE A 530 -13.06 -7.77 -11.93
CA ILE A 530 -12.06 -8.73 -11.47
C ILE A 530 -12.61 -9.41 -10.23
N LEU A 531 -13.03 -10.67 -10.39
CA LEU A 531 -13.51 -11.50 -9.29
C LEU A 531 -12.34 -12.24 -8.66
N ARG A 532 -12.25 -12.13 -7.34
CA ARG A 532 -11.40 -12.90 -6.43
C ARG A 532 -12.29 -13.74 -5.51
N SER A 533 -11.71 -14.57 -4.63
CA SER A 533 -12.45 -15.56 -3.84
C SER A 533 -13.70 -15.04 -3.11
N ASN A 534 -13.62 -13.87 -2.47
CA ASN A 534 -14.73 -13.24 -1.74
C ASN A 534 -14.79 -11.71 -2.00
N GLU A 535 -14.29 -11.27 -3.14
CA GLU A 535 -14.13 -9.85 -3.46
C GLU A 535 -14.30 -9.65 -4.96
N ILE A 536 -14.97 -8.58 -5.38
CA ILE A 536 -15.00 -8.16 -6.77
C ILE A 536 -14.55 -6.70 -6.89
N ASP A 537 -13.49 -6.49 -7.68
CA ASP A 537 -13.07 -5.17 -8.12
C ASP A 537 -13.90 -4.79 -9.35
N VAL A 538 -14.56 -3.63 -9.28
CA VAL A 538 -15.45 -3.12 -10.33
C VAL A 538 -14.98 -1.75 -10.77
N THR A 539 -14.52 -1.65 -12.02
CA THR A 539 -14.23 -0.38 -12.69
C THR A 539 -15.34 -0.08 -13.69
N MET A 540 -15.99 1.08 -13.57
CA MET A 540 -16.95 1.60 -14.55
C MET A 540 -16.60 3.06 -14.86
N GLY A 541 -16.08 3.32 -16.06
CA GLY A 541 -15.55 4.62 -16.45
C GLY A 541 -14.35 5.02 -15.57
N LYS A 542 -14.50 6.12 -14.82
CA LYS A 542 -13.48 6.61 -13.87
C LYS A 542 -13.70 6.14 -12.43
N ILE A 543 -14.78 5.39 -12.18
CA ILE A 543 -15.19 4.99 -10.83
C ILE A 543 -14.68 3.57 -10.56
N HIS A 544 -13.95 3.41 -9.45
CA HIS A 544 -13.44 2.13 -8.98
C HIS A 544 -14.06 1.77 -7.63
N ILE A 545 -14.69 0.61 -7.54
CA ILE A 545 -15.42 0.13 -6.36
C ILE A 545 -15.03 -1.30 -6.09
N VAL A 546 -14.70 -1.60 -4.84
CA VAL A 546 -14.46 -2.97 -4.38
C VAL A 546 -15.67 -3.43 -3.58
N ILE A 547 -16.20 -4.61 -3.87
CA ILE A 547 -17.33 -5.19 -3.12
C ILE A 547 -16.87 -6.48 -2.48
N LEU A 548 -16.87 -6.50 -1.14
CA LEU A 548 -16.46 -7.63 -0.32
C LEU A 548 -17.67 -8.47 0.07
N LEU A 549 -17.55 -9.79 -0.07
CA LEU A 549 -18.47 -10.77 0.48
C LEU A 549 -17.95 -11.23 1.85
N HIS A 550 -18.62 -10.80 2.91
CA HIS A 550 -18.34 -11.27 4.27
C HIS A 550 -19.17 -12.51 4.59
N LYS A 551 -18.53 -13.51 5.20
CA LYS A 551 -19.16 -14.77 5.63
C LYS A 551 -18.93 -14.94 7.13
N GLU A 552 -19.93 -14.61 7.95
CA GLU A 552 -19.86 -14.78 9.41
C GLU A 552 -20.89 -15.80 9.91
N LYS A 553 -20.41 -16.96 10.36
CA LYS A 553 -21.23 -18.09 10.86
C LYS A 553 -22.28 -18.58 9.84
N ARG A 554 -23.44 -17.92 9.80
CA ARG A 554 -24.62 -18.21 8.95
C ARG A 554 -25.12 -16.97 8.18
N ASP A 555 -24.54 -15.80 8.41
CA ASP A 555 -24.91 -14.57 7.75
C ASP A 555 -23.87 -14.22 6.68
N MET A 556 -24.36 -13.89 5.49
CA MET A 556 -23.56 -13.40 4.38
C MET A 556 -24.02 -12.01 4.02
N CYS A 557 -23.07 -11.11 3.78
CA CYS A 557 -23.38 -9.75 3.38
C CYS A 557 -22.34 -9.19 2.43
N LEU A 558 -22.80 -8.23 1.63
CA LEU A 558 -22.01 -7.46 0.69
C LEU A 558 -21.69 -6.12 1.32
N CYS A 559 -20.42 -5.73 1.27
CA CYS A 559 -19.95 -4.45 1.78
C CYS A 559 -19.14 -3.74 0.69
N PRO A 560 -19.67 -2.65 0.12
CA PRO A 560 -18.92 -1.84 -0.84
C PRO A 560 -17.88 -0.97 -0.12
N ALA A 561 -16.67 -0.97 -0.63
CA ALA A 561 -15.56 -0.11 -0.24
C ALA A 561 -15.18 0.77 -1.44
N VAL A 562 -15.24 2.09 -1.25
CA VAL A 562 -14.83 3.07 -2.27
C VAL A 562 -13.37 3.42 -2.00
N GLN A 563 -12.44 2.84 -2.77
CA GLN A 563 -11.00 2.99 -2.53
C GLN A 563 -10.44 4.32 -3.01
N THR A 564 -10.90 4.82 -4.17
CA THR A 564 -10.41 6.06 -4.77
C THR A 564 -11.58 6.95 -5.19
N ARG A 565 -11.66 8.15 -4.61
CA ARG A 565 -12.56 9.21 -5.10
C ARG A 565 -11.84 9.97 -6.21
N PRO A 566 -12.31 9.92 -7.46
CA PRO A 566 -11.73 10.75 -8.52
C PRO A 566 -11.99 12.22 -8.18
N LYS A 567 -10.95 13.05 -8.18
CA LYS A 567 -11.05 14.49 -7.84
C LYS A 567 -12.02 15.27 -8.74
N ASP A 568 -12.26 14.75 -9.95
CA ASP A 568 -13.08 15.39 -10.99
C ASP A 568 -14.51 14.82 -11.08
N VAL A 569 -14.93 13.98 -10.14
CA VAL A 569 -16.26 13.33 -10.17
C VAL A 569 -17.11 13.80 -8.99
N ASN A 570 -18.31 14.30 -9.28
CA ASN A 570 -19.26 14.75 -8.27
C ASN A 570 -20.14 13.58 -7.80
N LEU A 571 -19.59 12.76 -6.90
CA LEU A 571 -20.32 11.62 -6.32
C LEU A 571 -21.36 12.11 -5.30
N THR A 572 -22.55 11.52 -5.36
CA THR A 572 -23.64 11.71 -4.39
C THR A 572 -24.11 10.37 -3.84
N GLY A 573 -24.85 10.34 -2.73
CA GLY A 573 -25.34 9.11 -2.08
C GLY A 573 -24.68 8.85 -0.73
N ILE A 574 -25.08 7.79 -0.02
CA ILE A 574 -24.63 7.50 1.36
C ILE A 574 -23.10 7.40 1.45
N LEU A 575 -22.44 6.81 0.45
CA LEU A 575 -20.98 6.67 0.38
C LEU A 575 -20.31 7.81 -0.40
N GLY A 576 -21.11 8.73 -0.96
CA GLY A 576 -20.67 9.86 -1.77
C GLY A 576 -20.55 11.17 -0.99
N GLU A 577 -20.95 11.22 0.28
CA GLU A 577 -20.90 12.44 1.08
C GLU A 577 -19.47 13.01 1.16
N PRO A 578 -19.26 14.34 0.99
CA PRO A 578 -17.94 14.96 0.95
C PRO A 578 -17.16 14.74 2.26
N ASP A 579 -15.85 14.98 2.25
CA ASP A 579 -15.01 14.80 3.44
C ASP A 579 -15.54 15.68 4.60
N ILE A 580 -16.13 15.03 5.61
CA ILE A 580 -16.70 15.67 6.79
C ILE A 580 -15.61 15.78 7.85
N SER A 581 -15.38 16.98 8.40
CA SER A 581 -14.56 17.17 9.60
C SER A 581 -15.44 17.41 10.84
N TYR A 582 -14.86 17.20 12.02
CA TYR A 582 -15.52 17.50 13.29
C TYR A 582 -14.53 18.07 14.31
N ASP A 583 -15.05 18.89 15.23
CA ASP A 583 -14.32 19.36 16.43
C ASP A 583 -14.94 18.76 17.70
N GLU A 584 -14.12 18.27 18.63
CA GLU A 584 -14.60 17.79 19.92
C GLU A 584 -14.82 18.97 20.89
N ILE A 585 -16.05 19.15 21.38
CA ILE A 585 -16.38 20.21 22.34
C ILE A 585 -16.04 19.74 23.76
N GLN A 586 -14.95 20.29 24.32
CA GLN A 586 -14.50 19.97 25.68
C GLN A 586 -15.41 20.58 26.76
N GLY A 587 -15.54 19.89 27.91
CA GLY A 587 -16.27 20.38 29.08
C GLY A 587 -17.77 20.02 29.13
N THR A 588 -18.26 19.22 28.18
CA THR A 588 -19.65 18.72 28.17
C THR A 588 -19.78 17.41 28.97
N GLN A 589 -20.89 17.23 29.72
CA GLN A 589 -21.16 15.98 30.45
C GLN A 589 -21.37 14.77 29.52
N THR A 590 -21.83 15.02 28.29
CA THR A 590 -21.97 14.03 27.22
C THR A 590 -21.08 14.42 26.05
N PRO A 591 -20.28 13.51 25.47
CA PRO A 591 -19.40 13.82 24.35
C PRO A 591 -20.17 14.50 23.21
N THR A 592 -19.76 15.70 22.85
CA THR A 592 -20.43 16.51 21.83
C THR A 592 -19.43 16.88 20.75
N LEU A 593 -19.81 16.64 19.49
CA LEU A 593 -19.01 17.00 18.32
C LEU A 593 -19.65 18.20 17.63
N LYS A 594 -18.84 19.12 17.14
CA LYS A 594 -19.26 20.13 16.17
C LYS A 594 -19.02 19.57 14.78
N LEU A 595 -20.09 19.26 14.06
CA LEU A 595 -20.09 18.76 12.69
C LEU A 595 -20.63 19.86 11.79
N LYS A 596 -19.78 20.42 10.91
CA LYS A 596 -20.10 21.64 10.14
C LYS A 596 -20.58 22.75 11.11
N ASP A 597 -21.80 23.25 10.95
CA ASP A 597 -22.41 24.30 11.79
C ASP A 597 -23.32 23.76 12.91
N GLN A 598 -23.30 22.45 13.19
CA GLN A 598 -24.19 21.82 14.17
C GLN A 598 -23.44 21.17 15.34
N GLU A 599 -23.95 21.38 16.55
CA GLU A 599 -23.51 20.63 17.74
C GLU A 599 -24.33 19.36 17.90
N VAL A 600 -23.63 18.23 17.94
CA VAL A 600 -24.23 16.90 17.89
C VAL A 600 -23.76 16.10 19.10
N LYS A 601 -24.70 15.65 19.92
CA LYS A 601 -24.41 14.73 21.02
C LYS A 601 -24.06 13.36 20.46
N THR A 602 -23.02 12.74 20.99
CA THR A 602 -22.45 11.50 20.45
C THR A 602 -22.16 10.49 21.55
N SER A 603 -21.89 9.26 21.14
CA SER A 603 -21.39 8.21 22.02
C SER A 603 -20.25 7.45 21.36
N ARG A 604 -19.36 6.87 22.17
CA ARG A 604 -18.29 6.01 21.68
C ARG A 604 -18.78 4.57 21.60
N VAL A 605 -18.60 3.94 20.45
CA VAL A 605 -18.98 2.53 20.23
C VAL A 605 -17.89 1.80 19.46
N MET A 606 -17.79 0.48 19.68
CA MET A 606 -16.93 -0.41 18.89
C MET A 606 -17.77 -1.10 17.83
N VAL A 607 -17.27 -1.15 16.60
CA VAL A 607 -17.98 -1.70 15.44
C VAL A 607 -17.02 -2.45 14.53
N LYS A 608 -17.53 -3.42 13.78
CA LYS A 608 -16.73 -4.13 12.77
C LYS A 608 -16.63 -3.30 11.50
N ASP A 609 -15.42 -3.13 10.98
CA ASP A 609 -15.18 -2.42 9.74
C ASP A 609 -15.23 -3.36 8.53
N TYR A 610 -16.44 -3.62 8.03
CA TYR A 610 -16.67 -4.49 6.89
C TYR A 610 -16.17 -3.92 5.54
N ARG A 611 -15.62 -2.70 5.51
CA ARG A 611 -14.92 -2.17 4.32
C ARG A 611 -13.57 -2.84 4.11
N LEU A 612 -13.06 -3.56 5.11
CA LEU A 612 -11.81 -4.32 5.06
C LEU A 612 -12.12 -5.81 5.15
N ALA A 613 -11.36 -6.64 4.42
CA ALA A 613 -11.58 -8.09 4.38
C ALA A 613 -11.47 -8.76 5.78
N SER A 614 -10.58 -8.25 6.65
CA SER A 614 -10.39 -8.77 8.01
C SER A 614 -11.49 -8.35 9.00
N ALA A 615 -12.38 -7.44 8.61
CA ALA A 615 -13.46 -6.89 9.42
C ALA A 615 -13.05 -6.52 10.86
N PRO A 616 -11.99 -5.71 11.07
CA PRO A 616 -11.45 -5.44 12.39
C PRO A 616 -12.44 -4.64 13.24
N LEU A 617 -12.34 -4.76 14.57
CA LEU A 617 -13.10 -3.91 15.49
C LEU A 617 -12.45 -2.53 15.59
N VAL A 618 -13.20 -1.49 15.21
CA VAL A 618 -12.78 -0.09 15.25
C VAL A 618 -13.69 0.71 16.18
N GLY A 619 -13.12 1.67 16.90
CA GLY A 619 -13.88 2.61 17.73
C GLY A 619 -14.34 3.81 16.91
N CYS A 620 -15.63 4.12 16.92
CA CYS A 620 -16.22 5.24 16.18
C CYS A 620 -17.09 6.13 17.07
N TRP A 621 -17.32 7.36 16.59
CA TRP A 621 -18.31 8.27 17.15
C TRP A 621 -19.67 8.00 16.52
N LEU A 622 -20.60 7.48 17.32
CA LEU A 622 -21.98 7.27 16.89
C LEU A 622 -22.71 8.62 16.86
N VAL A 623 -23.14 9.00 15.66
CA VAL A 623 -23.84 10.25 15.36
C VAL A 623 -25.19 9.96 14.67
N PRO A 624 -26.19 10.84 14.80
CA PRO A 624 -27.42 10.74 14.03
C PRO A 624 -27.15 10.82 12.52
N PHE A 625 -27.91 10.06 11.72
CA PHE A 625 -27.80 10.06 10.26
C PHE A 625 -27.86 11.47 9.65
N GLN A 626 -28.81 12.30 10.10
CA GLN A 626 -29.00 13.67 9.58
C GLN A 626 -27.80 14.58 9.85
N ALA A 627 -27.01 14.32 10.90
CA ALA A 627 -25.82 15.10 11.21
C ALA A 627 -24.71 14.90 10.16
N VAL A 628 -24.72 13.76 9.46
CA VAL A 628 -23.73 13.41 8.45
C VAL A 628 -24.22 13.86 7.06
N THR A 629 -25.42 13.42 6.68
CA THR A 629 -25.92 13.60 5.31
C THR A 629 -26.58 14.96 5.06
N GLN A 630 -27.04 15.64 6.12
CA GLN A 630 -27.90 16.84 6.02
C GLN A 630 -29.13 16.64 5.10
N ARG A 631 -29.58 15.39 4.97
CA ARG A 631 -30.70 14.96 4.11
C ARG A 631 -31.65 14.09 4.92
N GLU A 632 -32.88 13.99 4.44
CA GLU A 632 -33.81 13.00 4.98
C GLU A 632 -33.52 11.63 4.37
N LEU A 633 -33.83 10.56 5.11
CA LEU A 633 -33.60 9.19 4.64
C LEU A 633 -34.39 8.89 3.35
N SER A 634 -35.55 9.55 3.16
CA SER A 634 -36.36 9.46 1.95
C SER A 634 -35.60 9.89 0.70
N ASP A 635 -34.65 10.82 0.81
CA ASP A 635 -33.88 11.36 -0.33
C ASP A 635 -32.88 10.35 -0.88
N LEU A 636 -32.50 9.36 -0.05
CA LEU A 636 -31.57 8.28 -0.40
C LEU A 636 -32.28 6.94 -0.60
N THR A 637 -33.60 6.88 -0.38
CA THR A 637 -34.38 5.66 -0.58
C THR A 637 -34.77 5.53 -2.05
N VAL A 638 -34.55 4.34 -2.63
CA VAL A 638 -34.93 4.03 -4.01
C VAL A 638 -36.05 2.99 -4.06
N THR A 639 -36.90 3.05 -5.09
CA THR A 639 -38.00 2.08 -5.26
C THR A 639 -37.52 0.76 -5.87
N GLN A 640 -36.45 0.81 -6.67
CA GLN A 640 -35.84 -0.31 -7.38
C GLN A 640 -34.32 -0.22 -7.25
N LEU A 641 -33.66 -1.39 -7.31
CA LEU A 641 -32.21 -1.49 -7.33
C LEU A 641 -31.67 -1.16 -8.70
#